data_AF-A0A9P5GJ46-F1
#
_entry.id   AF-A0A9P5GJ46-F1
#
_cell.length_a   1.000
_cell.length_b   1.000
_cell.length_c   1.000
_cell.angle_alpha   90.00
_cell.angle_beta   90.00
_cell.angle_gamma   90.00
#
_symmetry.space_group_name_H-M   'P 1'
#
loop_
_entity.id
_entity.type
_entity.pdbx_description
1 polymer ?
#
loop_
_entity_poly.entity_id
_entity_poly.type
_entity_poly.pdbx_seq_one_letter_code
_entity_poly.pdbx_strand_id
1 'polypeptide(L)'
;MSLPEIIFSGYSIGTPLTTAGEVQKVLDQLKEMRIHRIDTAALWPRASPGCSEMLLGEVKTPEQGFKVDTRISPVTVSSSAPRGDRNLTGPAIKKSLQESLGRLHTNQIHVLYFHHQDRSTPIGEQAAAMQEQYTEGRFDKFGLCNFNESALKAFMLVCKNKGYVKPTVYQSWYNLASRENEKLFPLLRRHGIAFHACSTFSRFMTGRRTSSEGIWHTSTYDNPNKQAGIMDFRETIKKFQLSEPEACLRWIYYHSKMQKGDGVILEASSAPELAQHIKNIAKGPLPAENVKELDLLYKRLRALLKRDYIPHKIQPVAGYGDLSRAGEELVRPMQTTNGGSGGVVICLGVGGLVDLGEILALSNPEDEVEDMGGVEIWVFDARRPWNLGNVFGGLAGMGQPMAEIDVNARQRGRGVDKGCITSAYTSKNGGIIVYDDGDIEEDLRNEREAYYALLEMPEVDDDDDDASDDGSEDEMQTGSKKRKSWSGREDDEDSEGDEPPHQRRRSNSGSSIASTPTRRKKTGINSSNSSRSATPTTDSPSPAEAKQPSARSLKKRLINLKRRHDSVLQSYYSSGTSYSEPISSLIYSLASELGRDDNDLLWLAIVGVSSLELSGRTMTGVGISNTSESGGSAGWGGQRGEHIRQILRDEVHRLNPPDPLESNRDIRGEINGVIPTTARSPTDTSIRLSPEPRFLLVRHWSLYESMLHSPYLAPRLHVWTENGRKRLHKLLAKMGISLTQCHQYYTHMDMELKRVLRSRLLKYAPMYGLDGLVPSEGSSSASAREGWGFVRCWGWKACLSATDVGVIVGAMLEVGPHETLASWDSKRLPRAHDDTENSGITGESDLASLLPRFWSAYDALSLTSESPTILLEALPLAQHLHRAILRTGTSLLSKHQIRHLRAFRIAVVKDGPDVKLFTNPGALTKLALWIAEAIRVQEKERGDSVKIGRKRAAGTPLVLAGLDEDRDLYVVVGTGGGGGVVDFAAMSKRQEERKKKKELKEKKQKERSERRSKRAAERAEREEETGAEDEESEESESSSESESEDEEDPRGKKHLLRNRFGIAFQEVVQETNARVRIDSFEHCVVEVQKDDLGGFLEALSFRSVVG
;
A
#
# COMPACT_ATOMS: atom_id res chain seq x y z
N MET A 1 -22.64 47.61 -6.63
CA MET A 1 -22.71 46.68 -5.47
C MET A 1 -22.29 47.46 -4.23
N SER A 2 -22.81 47.12 -3.05
CA SER A 2 -22.43 47.75 -1.77
C SER A 2 -21.26 47.01 -1.14
N LEU A 3 -20.17 47.73 -0.88
CA LEU A 3 -18.88 47.23 -0.39
C LEU A 3 -18.94 46.74 1.08
N PRO A 4 -17.97 45.93 1.53
CA PRO A 4 -17.78 45.61 2.95
C PRO A 4 -17.31 46.83 3.77
N GLU A 5 -17.42 46.73 5.10
CA GLU A 5 -17.06 47.77 6.06
C GLU A 5 -15.54 47.86 6.28
N ILE A 6 -14.98 49.08 6.28
CA ILE A 6 -13.57 49.31 6.66
C ILE A 6 -13.44 49.23 8.18
N ILE A 7 -12.51 48.41 8.66
CA ILE A 7 -12.16 48.30 10.09
C ILE A 7 -10.67 48.63 10.24
N PHE A 8 -10.31 49.47 11.21
CA PHE A 8 -8.90 49.82 11.46
C PHE A 8 -8.22 48.80 12.39
N SER A 9 -7.02 48.32 12.03
CA SER A 9 -6.24 47.41 12.88
C SER A 9 -5.43 48.16 13.94
N GLY A 10 -5.75 47.92 15.21
CA GLY A 10 -4.98 48.37 16.38
C GLY A 10 -3.64 47.65 16.60
N TYR A 11 -3.20 46.78 15.68
CA TYR A 11 -1.87 46.13 15.77
C TYR A 11 -0.73 47.15 15.77
N SER A 12 -0.88 48.27 15.04
CA SER A 12 0.09 49.36 15.01
C SER A 12 0.09 50.24 16.27
N ILE A 13 -0.92 50.10 17.13
CA ILE A 13 -0.98 50.79 18.43
C ILE A 13 -0.16 49.97 19.43
N GLY A 14 0.87 50.60 20.00
CA GLY A 14 1.90 49.95 20.80
C GLY A 14 3.03 49.28 19.99
N THR A 15 3.01 49.29 18.65
CA THR A 15 4.20 48.98 17.83
C THR A 15 4.89 50.25 17.28
N PRO A 16 4.57 50.83 16.10
CA PRO A 16 5.13 52.13 15.71
C PRO A 16 4.43 53.34 16.36
N LEU A 17 3.17 53.22 16.78
CA LEU A 17 2.43 54.29 17.48
C LEU A 17 2.54 54.04 18.99
N THR A 18 3.50 54.66 19.66
CA THR A 18 3.84 54.34 21.07
C THR A 18 3.27 55.34 22.07
N THR A 19 2.78 56.50 21.61
CA THR A 19 2.23 57.55 22.49
C THR A 19 0.75 57.85 22.23
N ALA A 20 0.02 58.21 23.27
CA ALA A 20 -1.39 58.59 23.18
C ALA A 20 -1.62 59.77 22.20
N GLY A 21 -0.68 60.72 22.11
CA GLY A 21 -0.74 61.84 21.17
C GLY A 21 -0.57 61.45 19.70
N GLU A 22 0.00 60.29 19.39
CA GLU A 22 0.02 59.72 18.03
C GLU A 22 -1.26 58.95 17.73
N VAL A 23 -1.76 58.18 18.69
CA VAL A 23 -3.04 57.47 18.59
C VAL A 23 -4.18 58.46 18.35
N GLN A 24 -4.23 59.58 19.08
CA GLN A 24 -5.24 60.62 18.89
C GLN A 24 -5.24 61.18 17.46
N LYS A 25 -4.06 61.47 16.89
CA LYS A 25 -3.95 61.94 15.49
C LYS A 25 -4.50 60.94 14.48
N VAL A 26 -4.35 59.64 14.75
CA VAL A 26 -4.95 58.57 13.92
C VAL A 26 -6.46 58.53 14.13
N LEU A 27 -6.97 58.64 15.37
CA LEU A 27 -8.41 58.71 15.64
C LEU A 27 -9.09 59.89 14.92
N ASP A 28 -8.49 61.08 14.93
CA ASP A 28 -9.09 62.25 14.29
C ASP A 28 -9.15 62.11 12.76
N GLN A 29 -8.15 61.49 12.14
CA GLN A 29 -8.20 61.14 10.71
C GLN A 29 -9.19 60.00 10.42
N LEU A 30 -9.36 59.02 11.32
CA LEU A 30 -10.40 58.00 11.17
C LEU A 30 -11.80 58.63 11.16
N LYS A 31 -12.06 59.66 11.98
CA LYS A 31 -13.32 60.43 11.94
C LYS A 31 -13.49 61.17 10.60
N GLU A 32 -12.46 61.85 10.12
CA GLU A 32 -12.48 62.55 8.81
C GLU A 32 -12.83 61.57 7.68
N MET A 33 -12.22 60.38 7.71
CA MET A 33 -12.45 59.29 6.75
C MET A 33 -13.71 58.44 7.04
N ARG A 34 -14.51 58.80 8.06
CA ARG A 34 -15.76 58.15 8.48
C ARG A 34 -15.63 56.66 8.87
N ILE A 35 -14.47 56.28 9.38
CA ILE A 35 -14.18 54.93 9.90
C ILE A 35 -14.39 54.95 11.41
N HIS A 36 -15.32 54.15 11.92
CA HIS A 36 -15.74 54.18 13.33
C HIS A 36 -15.62 52.83 14.05
N ARG A 37 -14.96 51.81 13.46
CA ARG A 37 -14.61 50.55 14.13
C ARG A 37 -13.10 50.32 14.16
N ILE A 38 -12.61 49.94 15.34
CA ILE A 38 -11.21 49.61 15.62
C ILE A 38 -11.15 48.19 16.16
N ASP A 39 -10.21 47.40 15.65
CA ASP A 39 -9.98 46.00 15.99
C ASP A 39 -8.66 45.85 16.74
N THR A 40 -8.69 45.42 18.00
CA THR A 40 -7.50 45.23 18.85
C THR A 40 -7.51 43.84 19.51
N ALA A 41 -6.52 43.55 20.36
CA ALA A 41 -6.47 42.32 21.14
C ALA A 41 -5.71 42.54 22.45
N ALA A 42 -6.12 41.83 23.51
CA ALA A 42 -5.47 41.85 24.81
C ALA A 42 -3.97 41.46 24.80
N LEU A 43 -3.51 40.81 23.72
CA LEU A 43 -2.14 40.33 23.49
C LEU A 43 -1.28 41.33 22.68
N TRP A 44 -1.83 42.47 22.24
CA TRP A 44 -1.11 43.43 21.39
C TRP A 44 -0.54 44.61 22.18
N PRO A 45 0.69 45.06 21.86
CA PRO A 45 1.74 44.40 21.07
C PRO A 45 2.27 43.13 21.75
N ARG A 46 2.79 42.14 21.00
CA ARG A 46 3.33 40.90 21.59
C ARG A 46 4.47 41.13 22.59
N ALA A 47 5.24 42.20 22.42
CA ALA A 47 6.35 42.58 23.31
C ALA A 47 5.90 43.29 24.60
N SER A 48 4.66 43.80 24.64
CA SER A 48 4.07 44.45 25.81
C SER A 48 2.55 44.21 25.82
N PRO A 49 2.10 42.98 26.15
CA PRO A 49 0.69 42.61 26.09
C PRO A 49 -0.20 43.56 26.90
N GLY A 50 -1.13 44.22 26.22
CA GLY A 50 -2.08 45.17 26.79
C GLY A 50 -1.85 46.63 26.43
N CYS A 51 -0.66 47.01 25.92
CA CYS A 51 -0.38 48.42 25.60
C CYS A 51 -1.30 48.97 24.49
N SER A 52 -1.73 48.16 23.52
CA SER A 52 -2.69 48.58 22.48
C SER A 52 -4.05 49.01 23.08
N GLU A 53 -4.58 48.21 24.01
CA GLU A 53 -5.84 48.52 24.70
C GLU A 53 -5.68 49.69 25.68
N MET A 54 -4.55 49.76 26.40
CA MET A 54 -4.25 50.83 27.35
C MET A 54 -4.17 52.20 26.68
N LEU A 55 -3.45 52.32 25.55
CA LEU A 55 -3.35 53.56 24.79
C LEU A 55 -4.72 53.99 24.20
N LEU A 56 -5.56 53.03 23.79
CA LEU A 56 -6.93 53.29 23.34
C LEU A 56 -7.84 53.77 24.48
N GLY A 57 -7.64 53.27 25.70
CA GLY A 57 -8.34 53.73 26.91
C GLY A 57 -7.86 55.09 27.42
N GLU A 58 -6.56 55.39 27.34
CA GLU A 58 -5.96 56.68 27.72
C GLU A 58 -6.56 57.84 26.91
N VAL A 59 -6.67 57.67 25.58
CA VAL A 59 -7.35 58.64 24.70
C VAL A 59 -8.89 58.54 24.75
N LYS A 60 -9.47 57.71 25.62
CA LYS A 60 -10.94 57.55 25.76
C LYS A 60 -11.64 57.19 24.45
N THR A 61 -11.05 56.29 23.64
CA THR A 61 -11.54 55.93 22.30
C THR A 61 -13.06 55.64 22.23
N PRO A 62 -13.68 54.91 23.18
CA PRO A 62 -15.13 54.66 23.17
C PRO A 62 -15.98 55.93 23.39
N GLU A 63 -15.55 56.86 24.26
CA GLU A 63 -16.23 58.14 24.47
C GLU A 63 -16.22 59.02 23.22
N GLN A 64 -15.19 58.87 22.37
CA GLN A 64 -15.09 59.55 21.07
C GLN A 64 -15.99 58.92 19.97
N GLY A 65 -16.85 57.96 20.32
CA GLY A 65 -17.83 57.35 19.42
C GLY A 65 -17.32 56.16 18.60
N PHE A 66 -16.13 55.64 18.89
CA PHE A 66 -15.59 54.45 18.22
C PHE A 66 -16.10 53.15 18.83
N LYS A 67 -16.37 52.17 17.96
CA LYS A 67 -16.67 50.80 18.35
C LYS A 67 -15.39 49.99 18.41
N VAL A 68 -15.03 49.50 19.59
CA VAL A 68 -13.82 48.69 19.81
C VAL A 68 -14.17 47.21 19.85
N ASP A 69 -13.56 46.46 18.94
CA ASP A 69 -13.55 45.00 18.85
C ASP A 69 -12.28 44.48 19.56
N THR A 70 -12.39 43.46 20.44
CA THR A 70 -11.20 42.86 21.10
C THR A 70 -11.34 41.35 21.36
N ARG A 71 -10.27 40.71 21.82
CA ARG A 71 -10.09 39.25 21.84
C ARG A 71 -9.60 38.75 23.20
N ILE A 72 -10.21 37.67 23.67
CA ILE A 72 -9.82 36.99 24.91
C ILE A 72 -8.41 36.38 24.74
N SER A 73 -7.56 36.61 25.73
CA SER A 73 -6.21 36.05 25.83
C SER A 73 -6.12 35.18 27.09
N PRO A 74 -6.02 33.84 26.99
CA PRO A 74 -5.81 32.98 28.15
C PRO A 74 -4.39 33.11 28.75
N VAL A 75 -3.48 33.83 28.08
CA VAL A 75 -2.15 34.17 28.63
C VAL A 75 -2.35 35.15 29.78
N THR A 76 -2.27 34.64 31.01
CA THR A 76 -2.17 35.48 32.21
C THR A 76 -0.88 36.32 32.13
N VAL A 77 -0.95 37.58 32.56
CA VAL A 77 0.20 38.51 32.54
C VAL A 77 1.17 38.23 33.71
N SER A 78 1.55 36.96 33.88
CA SER A 78 2.51 36.47 34.87
C SER A 78 3.63 35.73 34.14
N SER A 79 4.86 36.25 34.26
CA SER A 79 6.02 35.85 33.45
C SER A 79 6.67 34.51 33.84
N SER A 80 5.94 33.63 34.53
CA SER A 80 6.44 32.35 35.07
C SER A 80 5.54 31.13 34.79
N ALA A 81 4.37 31.30 34.17
CA ALA A 81 3.49 30.18 33.84
C ALA A 81 4.09 29.29 32.72
N PRO A 82 4.04 27.94 32.83
CA PRO A 82 4.42 27.04 31.73
C PRO A 82 3.53 27.25 30.50
N ARG A 83 4.03 26.87 29.31
CA ARG A 83 3.35 27.09 28.01
C ARG A 83 2.06 26.26 27.78
N GLY A 84 1.47 25.67 28.82
CA GLY A 84 0.33 24.75 28.76
C GLY A 84 -1.06 25.40 28.85
N ASP A 85 -1.23 26.44 29.69
CA ASP A 85 -2.57 27.01 29.98
C ASP A 85 -3.08 27.92 28.85
N ARG A 86 -3.60 27.29 27.78
CA ARG A 86 -4.32 27.94 26.68
C ARG A 86 -5.83 27.70 26.73
N ASN A 87 -6.33 27.37 27.92
CA ASN A 87 -7.68 26.83 28.13
C ASN A 87 -8.73 27.95 28.20
N LEU A 88 -9.84 27.82 27.46
CA LEU A 88 -10.95 28.78 27.45
C LEU A 88 -12.01 28.48 28.53
N THR A 89 -11.55 28.24 29.77
CA THR A 89 -12.44 27.99 30.91
C THR A 89 -13.18 29.26 31.34
N GLY A 90 -14.32 29.09 32.02
CA GLY A 90 -15.13 30.21 32.50
C GLY A 90 -14.36 31.29 33.28
N PRO A 91 -13.54 30.93 34.29
CA PRO A 91 -12.73 31.89 35.03
C PRO A 91 -11.69 32.63 34.18
N ALA A 92 -11.06 31.95 33.20
CA ALA A 92 -10.07 32.56 32.31
C ALA A 92 -10.71 33.59 31.37
N ILE A 93 -11.88 33.25 30.81
CA ILE A 93 -12.71 34.16 30.00
C ILE A 93 -13.10 35.39 30.82
N LYS A 94 -13.63 35.20 32.03
CA LYS A 94 -14.10 36.30 32.89
C LYS A 94 -12.96 37.24 33.32
N LYS A 95 -11.79 36.68 33.65
CA LYS A 95 -10.58 37.45 34.00
C LYS A 95 -10.06 38.27 32.82
N SER A 96 -9.81 37.64 31.66
CA SER A 96 -9.28 38.34 30.48
C SER A 96 -10.22 39.47 30.04
N LEU A 97 -11.54 39.26 30.11
CA LEU A 97 -12.51 40.29 29.76
C LEU A 97 -12.46 41.49 30.73
N GLN A 98 -12.40 41.23 32.04
CA GLN A 98 -12.31 42.29 33.05
C GLN A 98 -11.01 43.11 32.92
N GLU A 99 -9.89 42.47 32.61
CA GLU A 99 -8.61 43.17 32.37
C GLU A 99 -8.63 44.04 31.11
N SER A 100 -9.32 43.61 30.04
CA SER A 100 -9.45 44.41 28.80
C SER A 100 -10.46 45.55 28.93
N LEU A 101 -11.58 45.35 29.64
CA LEU A 101 -12.53 46.43 29.98
C LEU A 101 -11.84 47.53 30.81
N GLY A 102 -11.02 47.13 31.79
CA GLY A 102 -10.19 48.04 32.58
C GLY A 102 -9.20 48.84 31.72
N ARG A 103 -8.42 48.17 30.86
CA ARG A 103 -7.45 48.81 29.95
C ARG A 103 -8.10 49.79 28.97
N LEU A 104 -9.26 49.44 28.42
CA LEU A 104 -10.01 50.26 27.45
C LEU A 104 -10.84 51.39 28.11
N HIS A 105 -10.86 51.49 29.44
CA HIS A 105 -11.71 52.39 30.22
C HIS A 105 -13.20 52.36 29.78
N THR A 106 -13.74 51.15 29.56
CA THR A 106 -15.14 50.96 29.12
C THR A 106 -15.84 49.86 29.90
N ASN A 107 -17.16 49.99 30.05
CA ASN A 107 -18.04 48.96 30.63
C ASN A 107 -18.56 47.96 29.57
N GLN A 108 -18.35 48.23 28.27
CA GLN A 108 -18.84 47.39 27.18
C GLN A 108 -17.89 47.37 25.96
N ILE A 109 -17.75 46.20 25.36
CA ILE A 109 -17.01 45.93 24.10
C ILE A 109 -18.00 45.71 22.94
N HIS A 110 -17.63 46.07 21.70
CA HIS A 110 -18.52 45.86 20.54
C HIS A 110 -18.54 44.40 20.09
N VAL A 111 -17.45 43.85 19.53
CA VAL A 111 -17.31 42.40 19.32
C VAL A 111 -16.22 41.83 20.23
N LEU A 112 -16.56 40.76 20.95
CA LEU A 112 -15.61 39.97 21.75
C LEU A 112 -15.34 38.62 21.06
N TYR A 113 -14.09 38.36 20.68
CA TYR A 113 -13.69 37.13 19.99
C TYR A 113 -12.95 36.14 20.88
N PHE A 114 -13.17 34.84 20.63
CA PHE A 114 -12.14 33.83 20.91
C PHE A 114 -11.04 33.88 19.84
N HIS A 115 -9.77 33.99 20.27
CA HIS A 115 -8.64 34.17 19.35
C HIS A 115 -8.26 32.90 18.57
N HIS A 116 -8.44 31.72 19.18
CA HIS A 116 -8.19 30.39 18.63
C HIS A 116 -9.21 29.38 19.18
N GLN A 117 -9.33 28.21 18.53
CA GLN A 117 -10.04 27.07 19.10
C GLN A 117 -9.26 26.47 20.27
N ASP A 118 -9.87 26.44 21.45
CA ASP A 118 -9.46 25.52 22.51
C ASP A 118 -10.12 24.14 22.31
N ARG A 119 -9.35 23.08 22.60
CA ARG A 119 -9.74 21.67 22.54
C ARG A 119 -9.76 20.98 23.91
N SER A 120 -9.19 21.58 24.96
CA SER A 120 -9.22 21.00 26.32
C SER A 120 -10.53 21.32 27.03
N THR A 121 -10.98 22.57 26.99
CA THR A 121 -12.26 22.99 27.58
C THR A 121 -13.42 22.58 26.66
N PRO A 122 -14.47 21.88 27.15
CA PRO A 122 -15.62 21.52 26.33
C PRO A 122 -16.35 22.75 25.75
N ILE A 123 -16.75 22.70 24.47
CA ILE A 123 -17.52 23.77 23.80
C ILE A 123 -18.77 24.18 24.60
N GLY A 124 -19.40 23.22 25.29
CA GLY A 124 -20.57 23.45 26.15
C GLY A 124 -20.32 24.29 27.41
N GLU A 125 -19.06 24.42 27.85
CA GLU A 125 -18.61 25.31 28.92
C GLU A 125 -18.17 26.66 28.34
N GLN A 126 -17.33 26.65 27.30
CA GLN A 126 -16.88 27.88 26.60
C GLN A 126 -18.08 28.77 26.19
N ALA A 127 -19.14 28.14 25.66
CA ALA A 127 -20.37 28.82 25.27
C ALA A 127 -21.20 29.32 26.46
N ALA A 128 -21.15 28.65 27.61
CA ALA A 128 -21.85 29.06 28.83
C ALA A 128 -21.18 30.29 29.48
N ALA A 129 -19.85 30.31 29.53
CA ALA A 129 -19.08 31.46 29.99
C ALA A 129 -19.33 32.72 29.14
N MET A 130 -19.40 32.55 27.81
CA MET A 130 -19.77 33.66 26.92
C MET A 130 -21.22 34.11 27.10
N GLN A 131 -22.16 33.20 27.38
CA GLN A 131 -23.54 33.56 27.73
C GLN A 131 -23.62 34.36 29.04
N GLU A 132 -22.88 33.98 30.07
CA GLU A 132 -22.81 34.70 31.34
C GLU A 132 -22.36 36.14 31.12
N GLN A 133 -21.23 36.33 30.44
CA GLN A 133 -20.66 37.67 30.19
C GLN A 133 -21.50 38.51 29.20
N TYR A 134 -22.25 37.87 28.30
CA TYR A 134 -23.26 38.54 27.46
C TYR A 134 -24.47 38.99 28.27
N THR A 135 -24.94 38.17 29.21
CA THR A 135 -26.09 38.50 30.09
C THR A 135 -25.75 39.62 31.07
N GLU A 136 -24.48 39.71 31.50
CA GLU A 136 -23.94 40.87 32.23
C GLU A 136 -23.77 42.14 31.35
N GLY A 137 -24.12 42.10 30.06
CA GLY A 137 -24.08 43.26 29.15
C GLY A 137 -22.67 43.72 28.73
N ARG A 138 -21.62 42.95 29.08
CA ARG A 138 -20.21 43.33 28.88
C ARG A 138 -19.77 43.41 27.41
N PHE A 139 -20.53 42.83 26.49
CA PHE A 139 -20.29 42.97 25.04
C PHE A 139 -21.58 42.90 24.20
N ASP A 140 -21.60 43.59 23.05
CA ASP A 140 -22.73 43.60 22.09
C ASP A 140 -22.78 42.33 21.23
N LYS A 141 -21.62 41.83 20.76
CA LYS A 141 -21.52 40.69 19.83
C LYS A 141 -20.44 39.69 20.20
N PHE A 142 -20.76 38.41 20.01
CA PHE A 142 -19.80 37.32 20.07
C PHE A 142 -19.18 37.04 18.70
N GLY A 143 -17.86 36.83 18.65
CA GLY A 143 -17.14 36.40 17.44
C GLY A 143 -16.20 35.22 17.67
N LEU A 144 -15.82 34.55 16.57
CA LEU A 144 -14.83 33.45 16.57
C LEU A 144 -13.71 33.76 15.57
N CYS A 145 -12.45 33.46 15.93
CA CYS A 145 -11.29 33.67 15.07
C CYS A 145 -10.59 32.33 14.74
N ASN A 146 -10.45 32.02 13.45
CA ASN A 146 -9.72 30.84 12.94
C ASN A 146 -10.20 29.47 13.48
N PHE A 147 -11.51 29.30 13.73
CA PHE A 147 -12.09 27.98 14.05
C PHE A 147 -12.28 27.16 12.76
N ASN A 148 -12.04 25.85 12.81
CA ASN A 148 -12.34 24.97 11.68
C ASN A 148 -13.86 24.77 11.50
N GLU A 149 -14.28 24.28 10.33
CA GLU A 149 -15.70 24.20 9.96
C GLU A 149 -16.51 23.28 10.88
N SER A 150 -15.92 22.18 11.35
CA SER A 150 -16.57 21.24 12.27
C SER A 150 -16.74 21.84 13.67
N ALA A 151 -15.74 22.54 14.21
CA ALA A 151 -15.88 23.25 15.49
C ALA A 151 -16.89 24.39 15.39
N LEU A 152 -16.92 25.15 14.29
CA LEU A 152 -17.92 26.20 14.05
C LEU A 152 -19.35 25.63 14.02
N LYS A 153 -19.58 24.52 13.31
CA LYS A 153 -20.87 23.80 13.30
C LYS A 153 -21.25 23.30 14.69
N ALA A 154 -20.31 22.73 15.45
CA ALA A 154 -20.53 22.25 16.81
C ALA A 154 -20.89 23.39 17.78
N PHE A 155 -20.17 24.52 17.72
CA PHE A 155 -20.45 25.71 18.54
C PHE A 155 -21.85 26.27 18.24
N MET A 156 -22.20 26.40 16.96
CA MET A 156 -23.53 26.85 16.53
C MET A 156 -24.65 25.90 16.99
N LEU A 157 -24.41 24.59 16.98
CA LEU A 157 -25.36 23.58 17.47
C LEU A 157 -25.54 23.69 19.00
N VAL A 158 -24.46 23.82 19.76
CA VAL A 158 -24.50 24.01 21.22
C VAL A 158 -25.27 25.27 21.60
N CYS A 159 -24.95 26.42 20.99
CA CYS A 159 -25.67 27.66 21.26
C CYS A 159 -27.14 27.60 20.82
N LYS A 160 -27.46 26.91 19.71
CA LYS A 160 -28.85 26.69 19.30
C LYS A 160 -29.61 25.84 20.32
N ASN A 161 -29.02 24.74 20.80
CA ASN A 161 -29.70 23.77 21.65
C ASN A 161 -29.86 24.26 23.10
N LYS A 162 -28.91 25.04 23.62
CA LYS A 162 -28.98 25.62 24.98
C LYS A 162 -29.58 27.03 25.04
N GLY A 163 -29.94 27.62 23.90
CA GLY A 163 -30.47 28.99 23.83
C GLY A 163 -29.45 30.11 24.07
N TYR A 164 -28.15 29.80 24.02
CA TYR A 164 -27.07 30.75 24.29
C TYR A 164 -26.81 31.70 23.10
N VAL A 165 -26.11 32.80 23.38
CA VAL A 165 -25.58 33.77 22.43
C VAL A 165 -24.79 33.05 21.33
N LYS A 166 -25.10 33.37 20.08
CA LYS A 166 -24.47 32.78 18.88
C LYS A 166 -23.39 33.71 18.37
N PRO A 167 -22.28 33.19 17.83
CA PRO A 167 -21.32 34.03 17.14
C PRO A 167 -22.00 34.68 15.93
N THR A 168 -21.91 36.01 15.84
CA THR A 168 -22.46 36.82 14.74
C THR A 168 -21.37 37.33 13.81
N VAL A 169 -20.10 37.19 14.21
CA VAL A 169 -18.92 37.52 13.41
C VAL A 169 -17.96 36.33 13.39
N TYR A 170 -17.39 36.04 12.23
CA TYR A 170 -16.32 35.07 12.07
C TYR A 170 -15.12 35.75 11.41
N GLN A 171 -13.95 35.66 12.03
CA GLN A 171 -12.72 36.27 11.55
C GLN A 171 -11.72 35.20 11.09
N SER A 172 -11.11 35.39 9.91
CA SER A 172 -9.94 34.61 9.50
C SER A 172 -9.14 35.31 8.39
N TRP A 173 -8.01 34.72 8.04
CA TRP A 173 -7.19 35.19 6.92
C TRP A 173 -7.95 35.06 5.60
N TYR A 174 -8.10 36.18 4.90
CA TYR A 174 -8.64 36.18 3.53
C TYR A 174 -8.00 37.31 2.74
N ASN A 175 -7.30 36.95 1.67
CA ASN A 175 -6.65 37.89 0.74
C ASN A 175 -6.45 37.22 -0.63
N LEU A 176 -5.89 37.96 -1.59
CA LEU A 176 -5.69 37.51 -2.97
C LEU A 176 -4.93 36.17 -3.11
N ALA A 177 -4.04 35.85 -2.17
CA ALA A 177 -3.26 34.60 -2.13
C ALA A 177 -3.83 33.54 -1.17
N SER A 178 -4.49 33.93 -0.07
CA SER A 178 -5.11 33.03 0.90
C SER A 178 -6.63 33.06 0.79
N ARG A 179 -7.19 32.07 0.08
CA ARG A 179 -8.63 31.97 -0.24
C ARG A 179 -9.32 30.70 0.29
N GLU A 180 -8.64 29.91 1.13
CA GLU A 180 -9.18 28.62 1.61
C GLU A 180 -10.49 28.75 2.40
N ASN A 181 -10.70 29.91 3.03
CA ASN A 181 -11.91 30.25 3.77
C ASN A 181 -13.14 30.49 2.86
N GLU A 182 -13.02 30.55 1.53
CA GLU A 182 -14.19 30.71 0.63
C GLU A 182 -15.22 29.58 0.81
N LYS A 183 -14.79 28.38 1.21
CA LYS A 183 -15.69 27.25 1.54
C LYS A 183 -16.60 27.51 2.75
N LEU A 184 -16.23 28.43 3.64
CA LEU A 184 -17.01 28.77 4.84
C LEU A 184 -18.16 29.76 4.53
N PHE A 185 -18.06 30.56 3.46
CA PHE A 185 -19.05 31.60 3.17
C PHE A 185 -20.49 31.06 3.07
N PRO A 186 -20.79 29.93 2.41
CA PRO A 186 -22.14 29.35 2.40
C PRO A 186 -22.69 29.02 3.80
N LEU A 187 -21.85 28.49 4.69
CA LEU A 187 -22.22 28.19 6.07
C LEU A 187 -22.47 29.47 6.88
N LEU A 188 -21.57 30.45 6.77
CA LEU A 188 -21.67 31.73 7.47
C LEU A 188 -22.94 32.50 7.06
N ARG A 189 -23.22 32.58 5.75
CA ARG A 189 -24.44 33.20 5.21
C ARG A 189 -25.71 32.50 5.65
N ARG A 190 -25.74 31.15 5.66
CA ARG A 190 -26.88 30.37 6.17
C ARG A 190 -27.22 30.66 7.64
N HIS A 191 -26.25 31.14 8.41
CA HIS A 191 -26.42 31.48 9.82
C HIS A 191 -26.41 32.99 10.13
N GLY A 192 -26.36 33.87 9.10
CA GLY A 192 -26.34 35.32 9.28
C GLY A 192 -25.04 35.87 9.88
N ILE A 193 -23.93 35.13 9.75
CA ILE A 193 -22.63 35.48 10.32
C ILE A 193 -21.84 36.34 9.32
N ALA A 194 -21.35 37.48 9.79
CA ALA A 194 -20.46 38.37 9.04
C ALA A 194 -19.02 37.79 8.98
N PHE A 195 -18.35 37.89 7.83
CA PHE A 195 -16.93 37.55 7.72
C PHE A 195 -16.07 38.80 7.94
N HIS A 196 -15.08 38.73 8.83
CA HIS A 196 -14.07 39.77 9.03
C HIS A 196 -12.71 39.27 8.49
N ALA A 197 -12.25 39.85 7.37
CA ALA A 197 -10.98 39.50 6.75
C ALA A 197 -9.79 40.20 7.45
N CYS A 198 -8.77 39.44 7.86
CA CYS A 198 -7.50 39.96 8.39
C CYS A 198 -6.27 39.42 7.61
N SER A 199 -5.09 40.01 7.82
CA SER A 199 -3.96 39.93 6.87
C SER A 199 -4.44 40.21 5.43
N THR A 200 -5.15 41.33 5.27
CA THR A 200 -5.75 41.77 4.00
C THR A 200 -4.67 42.12 2.97
N PHE A 201 -3.56 42.68 3.44
CA PHE A 201 -2.25 42.50 2.83
C PHE A 201 -1.69 41.16 3.29
N SER A 202 -1.23 40.33 2.34
CA SER A 202 -0.52 39.12 2.72
C SER A 202 0.84 39.51 3.31
N ARG A 203 1.10 39.22 4.59
CA ARG A 203 2.45 39.37 5.21
C ARG A 203 3.51 38.52 4.48
N PHE A 204 3.06 37.52 3.71
CA PHE A 204 3.83 36.69 2.79
C PHE A 204 4.22 37.42 1.47
N MET A 205 3.51 38.49 1.08
CA MET A 205 3.90 39.36 -0.05
C MET A 205 4.80 40.53 0.36
N THR A 206 4.54 41.20 1.49
CA THR A 206 5.26 42.45 1.83
C THR A 206 6.71 42.27 2.28
N GLY A 207 7.18 41.03 2.48
CA GLY A 207 8.61 40.70 2.56
C GLY A 207 9.37 41.19 3.80
N ARG A 208 8.72 41.86 4.76
CA ARG A 208 9.34 42.31 6.02
C ARG A 208 9.73 41.13 6.91
N ARG A 209 10.96 40.63 6.73
CA ARG A 209 11.66 39.75 7.70
C ARG A 209 11.94 40.52 9.00
N THR A 210 11.05 40.45 9.98
CA THR A 210 11.36 40.76 11.38
C THR A 210 11.80 39.49 12.10
N SER A 211 13.11 39.23 12.11
CA SER A 211 13.74 38.03 12.71
C SER A 211 13.59 37.89 14.23
N SER A 212 12.89 38.83 14.88
CA SER A 212 12.66 38.90 16.33
C SER A 212 11.23 38.53 16.77
N GLU A 213 10.25 38.37 15.88
CA GLU A 213 8.82 38.28 16.24
C GLU A 213 8.20 36.87 16.31
N GLY A 214 8.89 35.92 16.94
CA GLY A 214 8.23 34.83 17.68
C GLY A 214 7.64 33.65 16.88
N ILE A 215 8.53 32.76 16.42
CA ILE A 215 8.44 31.28 16.38
C ILE A 215 7.33 30.59 15.55
N TRP A 216 6.12 31.13 15.44
CA TRP A 216 4.97 30.47 14.78
C TRP A 216 4.74 30.88 13.31
N HIS A 217 5.66 31.65 12.72
CA HIS A 217 5.51 32.19 11.36
C HIS A 217 6.73 32.05 10.43
N THR A 218 7.85 31.47 10.86
CA THR A 218 9.01 31.20 9.99
C THR A 218 8.86 29.88 9.22
N SER A 219 8.72 28.74 9.93
CA SER A 219 8.73 27.40 9.31
C SER A 219 7.67 27.17 8.22
N THR A 220 6.52 27.85 8.27
CA THR A 220 5.48 27.74 7.25
C THR A 220 5.82 28.46 5.94
N TYR A 221 6.78 29.40 5.95
CA TYR A 221 7.10 30.32 4.86
C TYR A 221 8.58 30.35 4.43
N ASP A 222 9.49 29.72 5.18
CA ASP A 222 10.89 29.49 4.75
C ASP A 222 11.02 28.39 3.67
N ASN A 223 9.92 27.78 3.22
CA ASN A 223 9.89 26.85 2.08
C ASN A 223 10.25 27.58 0.76
N PRO A 224 11.31 27.16 0.02
CA PRO A 224 11.76 27.86 -1.19
C PRO A 224 10.71 27.94 -2.31
N ASN A 225 9.90 26.90 -2.50
CA ASN A 225 8.88 26.85 -3.55
C ASN A 225 7.72 27.82 -3.27
N LYS A 226 7.43 28.09 -1.99
CA LYS A 226 6.52 29.18 -1.61
C LYS A 226 7.12 30.55 -1.95
N GLN A 227 8.43 30.73 -1.80
CA GLN A 227 9.12 31.97 -2.13
C GLN A 227 9.21 32.20 -3.65
N ALA A 228 9.42 31.15 -4.45
CA ALA A 228 9.27 31.20 -5.90
C ALA A 228 7.83 31.62 -6.31
N GLY A 229 6.81 30.97 -5.73
CA GLY A 229 5.41 31.35 -5.94
C GLY A 229 5.05 32.77 -5.52
N ILE A 230 5.76 33.37 -4.54
CA ILE A 230 5.66 34.80 -4.21
C ILE A 230 6.31 35.66 -5.29
N MET A 231 7.47 35.26 -5.82
CA MET A 231 8.19 36.01 -6.85
C MET A 231 7.37 36.11 -8.16
N ASP A 232 6.82 35.00 -8.64
CA ASP A 232 5.90 34.97 -9.79
C ASP A 232 4.72 35.94 -9.60
N PHE A 233 4.12 35.93 -8.41
CA PHE A 233 2.97 36.74 -8.02
C PHE A 233 3.32 38.24 -8.01
N ARG A 234 4.49 38.60 -7.44
CA ARG A 234 4.99 39.99 -7.46
C ARG A 234 5.34 40.46 -8.86
N GLU A 235 5.99 39.62 -9.68
CA GLU A 235 6.34 39.96 -11.06
C GLU A 235 5.09 40.21 -11.91
N THR A 236 4.07 39.36 -11.74
CA THR A 236 2.75 39.50 -12.38
C THR A 236 2.07 40.82 -11.99
N ILE A 237 2.08 41.20 -10.70
CA ILE A 237 1.58 42.50 -10.25
C ILE A 237 2.38 43.67 -10.83
N LYS A 238 3.70 43.56 -10.96
CA LYS A 238 4.55 44.58 -11.62
C LYS A 238 4.22 44.74 -13.10
N LYS A 239 3.95 43.65 -13.83
CA LYS A 239 3.51 43.70 -15.25
C LYS A 239 2.22 44.51 -15.42
N PHE A 240 1.33 44.49 -14.43
CA PHE A 240 0.11 45.31 -14.40
C PHE A 240 0.32 46.79 -14.04
N GLN A 241 1.56 47.22 -13.73
CA GLN A 241 1.88 48.58 -13.25
C GLN A 241 1.13 48.96 -11.95
N LEU A 242 0.76 47.97 -11.13
CA LEU A 242 0.07 48.15 -9.85
C LEU A 242 1.04 47.98 -8.68
N SER A 243 0.73 48.63 -7.55
CA SER A 243 1.38 48.30 -6.28
C SER A 243 0.74 47.07 -5.63
N GLU A 244 1.51 46.26 -4.90
CA GLU A 244 0.97 45.09 -4.18
C GLU A 244 -0.20 45.42 -3.25
N PRO A 245 -0.16 46.53 -2.45
CA PRO A 245 -1.31 46.94 -1.63
C PRO A 245 -2.54 47.30 -2.47
N GLU A 246 -2.36 47.97 -3.61
CA GLU A 246 -3.46 48.33 -4.50
C GLU A 246 -4.12 47.10 -5.13
N ALA A 247 -3.33 46.15 -5.62
CA ALA A 247 -3.85 44.91 -6.19
C ALA A 247 -4.62 44.08 -5.14
N CYS A 248 -4.08 43.94 -3.93
CA CYS A 248 -4.75 43.22 -2.83
C CYS A 248 -6.08 43.88 -2.44
N LEU A 249 -6.08 45.20 -2.25
CA LEU A 249 -7.28 45.94 -1.82
C LEU A 249 -8.36 45.99 -2.91
N ARG A 250 -7.99 46.31 -4.15
CA ARG A 250 -8.96 46.36 -5.26
C ARG A 250 -9.49 44.96 -5.61
N TRP A 251 -8.74 43.89 -5.35
CA TRP A 251 -9.32 42.55 -5.43
C TRP A 251 -10.27 42.25 -4.27
N ILE A 252 -9.87 42.46 -3.01
CA ILE A 252 -10.71 42.04 -1.87
C ILE A 252 -12.04 42.82 -1.79
N TYR A 253 -12.07 44.10 -2.20
CA TYR A 253 -13.29 44.92 -2.20
C TYR A 253 -14.23 44.67 -3.39
N TYR A 254 -13.71 44.32 -4.58
CA TYR A 254 -14.52 44.28 -5.81
C TYR A 254 -14.65 42.89 -6.47
N HIS A 255 -13.75 41.95 -6.18
CA HIS A 255 -13.61 40.67 -6.92
C HIS A 255 -13.63 39.42 -6.02
N SER A 256 -13.72 39.59 -4.70
CA SER A 256 -13.77 38.49 -3.71
C SER A 256 -15.21 38.03 -3.38
N LYS A 257 -15.37 37.12 -2.41
CA LYS A 257 -16.69 36.70 -1.90
C LYS A 257 -17.31 37.66 -0.85
N MET A 258 -16.64 38.76 -0.52
CA MET A 258 -17.09 39.73 0.49
C MET A 258 -18.36 40.48 0.05
N GLN A 259 -19.22 40.82 1.01
CA GLN A 259 -20.52 41.45 0.78
C GLN A 259 -20.80 42.55 1.83
N LYS A 260 -21.87 43.33 1.63
CA LYS A 260 -22.30 44.34 2.61
C LYS A 260 -22.63 43.69 3.96
N GLY A 261 -21.97 44.15 5.02
CA GLY A 261 -22.08 43.59 6.37
C GLY A 261 -20.90 42.68 6.75
N ASP A 262 -20.05 42.29 5.81
CA ASP A 262 -18.70 41.82 6.12
C ASP A 262 -17.78 43.01 6.44
N GLY A 263 -16.65 42.71 7.08
CA GLY A 263 -15.61 43.68 7.44
C GLY A 263 -14.25 43.34 6.83
N VAL A 264 -13.47 44.36 6.46
CA VAL A 264 -12.10 44.23 5.95
C VAL A 264 -11.18 45.01 6.88
N ILE A 265 -10.35 44.29 7.64
CA ILE A 265 -9.43 44.87 8.62
C ILE A 265 -8.19 45.39 7.89
N LEU A 266 -8.02 46.72 7.86
CA LEU A 266 -6.89 47.39 7.23
C LEU A 266 -5.75 47.56 8.24
N GLU A 267 -4.60 47.00 7.91
CA GLU A 267 -3.33 47.25 8.59
C GLU A 267 -2.68 48.51 8.00
N ALA A 268 -2.29 49.45 8.86
CA ALA A 268 -1.48 50.61 8.49
C ALA A 268 -0.55 50.99 9.65
N SER A 269 0.72 51.24 9.34
CA SER A 269 1.73 51.69 10.29
C SER A 269 1.76 53.21 10.47
N SER A 270 1.13 53.96 9.57
CA SER A 270 1.04 55.43 9.65
C SER A 270 -0.27 55.99 9.09
N ALA A 271 -0.59 57.21 9.50
CA ALA A 271 -1.72 58.00 9.01
C ALA A 271 -1.75 58.17 7.45
N PRO A 272 -0.65 58.60 6.79
CA PRO A 272 -0.64 58.77 5.33
C PRO A 272 -0.80 57.45 4.55
N GLU A 273 -0.30 56.34 5.10
CA GLU A 273 -0.43 55.00 4.52
C GLU A 273 -1.90 54.55 4.49
N LEU A 274 -2.65 54.76 5.58
CA LEU A 274 -4.09 54.48 5.63
C LEU A 274 -4.87 55.31 4.61
N ALA A 275 -4.58 56.61 4.50
CA ALA A 275 -5.17 57.49 3.50
C ALA A 275 -4.86 57.02 2.07
N GLN A 276 -3.66 56.48 1.81
CA GLN A 276 -3.31 55.91 0.51
C GLN A 276 -4.02 54.58 0.23
N HIS A 277 -4.22 53.72 1.24
CA HIS A 277 -5.03 52.51 1.10
C HIS A 277 -6.48 52.82 0.72
N ILE A 278 -7.08 53.85 1.32
CA ILE A 278 -8.45 54.30 1.00
C ILE A 278 -8.51 54.90 -0.42
N LYS A 279 -7.53 55.71 -0.82
CA LYS A 279 -7.39 56.19 -2.21
C LYS A 279 -7.27 55.04 -3.21
N ASN A 280 -6.54 53.97 -2.87
CA ASN A 280 -6.40 52.79 -3.73
C ASN A 280 -7.72 52.02 -3.87
N ILE A 281 -8.53 51.89 -2.80
CA ILE A 281 -9.88 51.30 -2.88
C ILE A 281 -10.82 52.16 -3.73
N ALA A 282 -10.70 53.49 -3.64
CA ALA A 282 -11.52 54.43 -4.42
C ALA A 282 -11.28 54.38 -5.94
N LYS A 283 -10.18 53.78 -6.42
CA LYS A 283 -9.90 53.56 -7.86
C LYS A 283 -10.80 52.52 -8.54
N GLY A 284 -11.71 51.86 -7.81
CA GLY A 284 -12.67 50.92 -8.38
C GLY A 284 -12.07 49.52 -8.68
N PRO A 285 -12.81 48.66 -9.41
CA PRO A 285 -12.39 47.29 -9.70
C PRO A 285 -11.09 47.22 -10.52
N LEU A 286 -10.35 46.12 -10.38
CA LEU A 286 -9.27 45.74 -11.31
C LEU A 286 -9.84 45.37 -12.69
N PRO A 287 -9.10 45.55 -13.81
CA PRO A 287 -9.55 45.12 -15.13
C PRO A 287 -9.68 43.60 -15.21
N ALA A 288 -10.60 43.12 -16.06
CA ALA A 288 -11.03 41.71 -16.07
C ALA A 288 -9.92 40.73 -16.49
N GLU A 289 -8.93 41.17 -17.28
CA GLU A 289 -7.81 40.33 -17.73
C GLU A 289 -6.83 40.06 -16.58
N ASN A 290 -6.42 41.12 -15.86
CA ASN A 290 -5.59 41.02 -14.66
C ASN A 290 -6.23 40.10 -13.61
N VAL A 291 -7.55 40.13 -13.45
CA VAL A 291 -8.27 39.25 -12.51
C VAL A 291 -8.21 37.78 -12.96
N LYS A 292 -8.41 37.49 -14.25
CA LYS A 292 -8.26 36.13 -14.79
C LYS A 292 -6.86 35.58 -14.55
N GLU A 293 -5.83 36.40 -14.79
CA GLU A 293 -4.43 35.99 -14.61
C GLU A 293 -4.08 35.76 -13.13
N LEU A 294 -4.51 36.64 -12.23
CA LEU A 294 -4.35 36.44 -10.78
C LEU A 294 -5.09 35.19 -10.27
N ASP A 295 -6.26 34.87 -10.84
CA ASP A 295 -7.00 33.65 -10.50
C ASP A 295 -6.36 32.37 -11.07
N LEU A 296 -5.74 32.45 -12.25
CA LEU A 296 -4.92 31.37 -12.80
C LEU A 296 -3.66 31.14 -11.95
N LEU A 297 -2.99 32.21 -11.53
CA LEU A 297 -1.79 32.14 -10.70
C LEU A 297 -2.14 31.61 -9.29
N TYR A 298 -3.26 32.02 -8.69
CA TYR A 298 -3.78 31.41 -7.47
C TYR A 298 -4.05 29.91 -7.63
N LYS A 299 -4.60 29.45 -8.77
CA LYS A 299 -4.81 28.02 -9.03
C LYS A 299 -3.48 27.25 -9.11
N ARG A 300 -2.46 27.79 -9.79
CA ARG A 300 -1.11 27.19 -9.82
C ARG A 300 -0.51 27.10 -8.41
N LEU A 301 -0.51 28.22 -7.68
CA LEU A 301 0.00 28.28 -6.31
C LEU A 301 -0.74 27.30 -5.38
N ARG A 302 -2.06 27.19 -5.49
CA ARG A 302 -2.86 26.22 -4.74
C ARG A 302 -2.51 24.77 -5.10
N ALA A 303 -2.23 24.46 -6.37
CA ALA A 303 -1.80 23.12 -6.77
C ALA A 303 -0.42 22.77 -6.18
N LEU A 304 0.54 23.71 -6.26
CA LEU A 304 1.88 23.60 -5.67
C LEU A 304 1.86 23.50 -4.13
N LEU A 305 0.85 24.07 -3.47
CA LEU A 305 0.67 24.00 -2.01
C LEU A 305 -0.09 22.77 -1.50
N LYS A 306 -0.81 22.02 -2.36
CA LYS A 306 -1.72 20.93 -1.94
C LYS A 306 -1.08 19.53 -1.93
N ARG A 307 0.07 19.37 -2.60
CA ARG A 307 0.99 18.24 -2.46
C ARG A 307 2.25 18.79 -1.79
N ASP A 308 2.98 18.00 -1.00
CA ASP A 308 4.14 18.50 -0.23
C ASP A 308 5.34 18.95 -1.11
N TYR A 309 5.23 18.75 -2.43
CA TYR A 309 6.23 19.04 -3.46
C TYR A 309 7.63 18.50 -3.11
N ILE A 310 7.67 17.20 -2.80
CA ILE A 310 8.89 16.40 -2.95
C ILE A 310 9.14 16.29 -4.47
N PRO A 311 10.24 16.84 -5.00
CA PRO A 311 10.59 16.66 -6.41
C PRO A 311 10.94 15.19 -6.64
N HIS A 312 10.32 14.57 -7.65
CA HIS A 312 10.48 13.15 -7.96
C HIS A 312 10.45 12.93 -9.47
N LYS A 313 11.21 11.95 -9.95
CA LYS A 313 11.14 11.45 -11.33
C LYS A 313 10.30 10.17 -11.32
N ILE A 314 9.26 10.11 -12.14
CA ILE A 314 8.58 8.84 -12.45
C ILE A 314 9.33 8.22 -13.64
N GLN A 315 9.89 7.03 -13.45
CA GLN A 315 10.56 6.26 -14.49
C GLN A 315 9.68 5.04 -14.83
N PRO A 316 9.04 5.00 -16.00
CA PRO A 316 8.40 3.79 -16.50
C PRO A 316 9.47 2.76 -16.90
N VAL A 317 9.12 1.48 -16.76
CA VAL A 317 10.00 0.32 -16.94
C VAL A 317 9.13 -0.80 -17.56
N ALA A 318 9.58 -1.48 -18.62
CA ALA A 318 8.79 -2.56 -19.26
C ALA A 318 9.25 -3.97 -18.87
N GLY A 319 10.54 -4.15 -18.56
CA GLY A 319 11.13 -5.42 -18.13
C GLY A 319 12.28 -5.28 -17.12
N TYR A 320 12.89 -6.41 -16.76
CA TYR A 320 14.02 -6.45 -15.83
C TYR A 320 15.31 -5.85 -16.43
N GLY A 321 15.51 -5.94 -17.75
CA GLY A 321 16.63 -5.27 -18.44
C GLY A 321 16.52 -3.74 -18.39
N ASP A 322 15.30 -3.21 -18.52
CA ASP A 322 15.04 -1.78 -18.30
C ASP A 322 15.28 -1.36 -16.85
N LEU A 323 14.95 -2.24 -15.88
CA LEU A 323 15.17 -1.98 -14.45
C LEU A 323 16.66 -1.93 -14.12
N SER A 324 17.45 -2.83 -14.70
CA SER A 324 18.91 -2.85 -14.55
C SER A 324 19.56 -1.60 -15.14
N ARG A 325 19.19 -1.22 -16.37
CA ARG A 325 19.64 0.05 -16.99
C ARG A 325 19.22 1.28 -16.18
N ALA A 326 18.03 1.28 -15.57
CA ALA A 326 17.62 2.34 -14.65
C ALA A 326 18.46 2.36 -13.35
N GLY A 327 18.95 1.20 -12.90
CA GLY A 327 19.98 1.08 -11.86
C GLY A 327 21.25 1.83 -12.25
N GLU A 328 21.85 1.46 -13.38
CA GLU A 328 23.09 2.07 -13.89
C GLU A 328 22.96 3.58 -14.18
N GLU A 329 21.89 4.01 -14.85
CA GLU A 329 21.71 5.40 -15.28
C GLU A 329 21.26 6.34 -14.16
N LEU A 330 20.49 5.85 -13.18
CA LEU A 330 19.79 6.72 -12.21
C LEU A 330 20.16 6.43 -10.76
N VAL A 331 20.37 5.17 -10.37
CA VAL A 331 20.64 4.79 -8.97
C VAL A 331 22.13 4.85 -8.66
N ARG A 332 22.98 4.31 -9.55
CA ARG A 332 24.44 4.31 -9.40
C ARG A 332 25.03 5.73 -9.26
N PRO A 333 24.55 6.78 -9.96
CA PRO A 333 25.01 8.16 -9.76
C PRO A 333 24.46 8.85 -8.50
N MET A 334 23.49 8.25 -7.79
CA MET A 334 23.00 8.78 -6.50
C MET A 334 23.89 8.34 -5.31
N GLN A 335 24.68 7.28 -5.48
CA GLN A 335 25.49 6.69 -4.43
C GLN A 335 26.60 7.63 -3.94
N THR A 336 26.82 7.69 -2.63
CA THR A 336 27.89 8.46 -1.98
C THR A 336 29.30 8.03 -2.42
N THR A 337 29.51 6.73 -2.61
CA THR A 337 30.73 6.13 -3.19
C THR A 337 31.08 6.76 -4.55
N ASN A 338 30.07 6.98 -5.39
CA ASN A 338 30.20 7.56 -6.73
C ASN A 338 30.08 9.10 -6.75
N GLY A 339 30.17 9.77 -5.60
CA GLY A 339 30.10 11.22 -5.48
C GLY A 339 28.69 11.82 -5.46
N GLY A 340 27.65 10.99 -5.40
CA GLY A 340 26.27 11.39 -5.17
C GLY A 340 25.99 11.81 -3.73
N SER A 341 24.75 12.25 -3.47
CA SER A 341 24.31 12.72 -2.15
C SER A 341 23.57 11.69 -1.31
N GLY A 342 23.47 10.44 -1.78
CA GLY A 342 22.41 9.52 -1.37
C GLY A 342 21.03 10.00 -1.86
N GLY A 343 19.99 9.23 -1.52
CA GLY A 343 18.60 9.58 -1.86
C GLY A 343 17.63 8.42 -1.66
N VAL A 344 16.39 8.60 -2.14
CA VAL A 344 15.30 7.62 -1.97
C VAL A 344 14.78 7.13 -3.32
N VAL A 345 14.74 5.83 -3.52
CA VAL A 345 14.14 5.13 -4.67
C VAL A 345 12.87 4.42 -4.20
N ILE A 346 11.82 4.41 -5.02
CA ILE A 346 10.55 3.72 -4.71
C ILE A 346 10.18 2.78 -5.85
N CYS A 347 10.27 1.47 -5.57
CA CYS A 347 9.92 0.38 -6.46
C CYS A 347 8.43 0.03 -6.30
N LEU A 348 7.62 0.36 -7.30
CA LEU A 348 6.17 0.05 -7.31
C LEU A 348 5.89 -1.09 -8.30
N GLY A 349 5.53 -2.27 -7.79
CA GLY A 349 5.26 -3.47 -8.60
C GLY A 349 6.50 -4.10 -9.25
N VAL A 350 7.69 -3.71 -8.81
CA VAL A 350 8.99 -4.20 -9.27
C VAL A 350 9.86 -4.58 -8.06
N GLY A 351 10.83 -5.48 -8.27
CA GLY A 351 11.82 -5.87 -7.25
C GLY A 351 11.43 -7.00 -6.29
N GLY A 352 10.17 -7.42 -6.18
CA GLY A 352 9.79 -8.44 -5.18
C GLY A 352 10.38 -9.84 -5.43
N LEU A 353 10.56 -10.24 -6.69
CA LEU A 353 10.93 -11.60 -7.10
C LEU A 353 12.43 -11.81 -7.40
N VAL A 354 13.26 -10.78 -7.27
CA VAL A 354 14.64 -10.73 -7.78
C VAL A 354 15.55 -10.02 -6.77
N ASP A 355 16.86 -10.22 -6.85
CA ASP A 355 17.78 -9.46 -6.01
C ASP A 355 17.84 -7.99 -6.46
N LEU A 356 17.68 -7.05 -5.53
CA LEU A 356 17.76 -5.61 -5.82
C LEU A 356 19.15 -5.02 -5.56
N GLY A 357 20.01 -5.71 -4.80
CA GLY A 357 21.42 -5.34 -4.62
C GLY A 357 22.16 -5.39 -5.95
N GLU A 358 22.07 -6.55 -6.62
CA GLU A 358 22.65 -6.79 -7.93
C GLU A 358 22.00 -5.92 -9.02
N ILE A 359 20.67 -6.01 -9.19
CA ILE A 359 19.98 -5.38 -10.34
C ILE A 359 20.05 -3.85 -10.33
N LEU A 360 20.06 -3.19 -9.16
CA LEU A 360 20.20 -1.74 -9.07
C LEU A 360 21.66 -1.27 -8.88
N ALA A 361 22.64 -2.16 -9.08
CA ALA A 361 24.07 -1.91 -8.98
C ALA A 361 24.49 -1.25 -7.65
N LEU A 362 23.93 -1.75 -6.53
CA LEU A 362 24.13 -1.21 -5.18
C LEU A 362 25.36 -1.80 -4.49
N SER A 363 25.69 -3.04 -4.82
CA SER A 363 26.88 -3.75 -4.34
C SER A 363 27.97 -3.74 -5.42
N ASN A 364 29.14 -3.17 -5.09
CA ASN A 364 30.36 -3.34 -5.87
C ASN A 364 31.10 -4.60 -5.36
N PRO A 365 31.55 -5.52 -6.23
CA PRO A 365 32.32 -6.70 -5.81
C PRO A 365 33.79 -6.39 -5.46
N GLU A 366 34.21 -5.12 -5.48
CA GLU A 366 35.57 -4.65 -5.15
C GLU A 366 35.66 -3.95 -3.78
N ASP A 367 34.53 -3.65 -3.12
CA ASP A 367 34.48 -2.90 -1.86
C ASP A 367 34.43 -3.86 -0.64
N GLU A 368 35.41 -3.75 0.27
CA GLU A 368 35.52 -4.59 1.49
C GLU A 368 34.39 -4.37 2.54
N VAL A 369 33.47 -3.42 2.28
CA VAL A 369 32.36 -3.07 3.18
C VAL A 369 31.09 -2.83 2.36
N GLU A 370 30.02 -3.54 2.71
CA GLU A 370 28.67 -3.36 2.15
C GLU A 370 28.02 -2.03 2.58
N ASP A 371 28.51 -0.88 2.09
CA ASP A 371 27.79 0.41 2.15
C ASP A 371 26.93 0.58 0.89
N MET A 372 25.61 0.67 1.05
CA MET A 372 24.62 0.81 -0.03
C MET A 372 24.59 2.24 -0.61
N GLY A 373 25.74 2.93 -0.62
CA GLY A 373 25.94 4.27 -1.15
C GLY A 373 25.04 5.34 -0.54
N GLY A 374 24.53 5.15 0.69
CA GLY A 374 23.53 6.04 1.28
C GLY A 374 22.19 6.12 0.52
N VAL A 375 21.85 5.13 -0.31
CA VAL A 375 20.58 5.06 -1.06
C VAL A 375 19.57 4.19 -0.32
N GLU A 376 18.37 4.72 -0.07
CA GLU A 376 17.25 4.02 0.56
C GLU A 376 16.23 3.57 -0.49
N ILE A 377 15.80 2.32 -0.45
CA ILE A 377 14.95 1.73 -1.50
C ILE A 377 13.69 1.11 -0.91
N TRP A 378 12.53 1.71 -1.20
CA TRP A 378 11.23 1.24 -0.74
C TRP A 378 10.56 0.32 -1.76
N VAL A 379 10.25 -0.91 -1.38
CA VAL A 379 9.67 -1.93 -2.26
C VAL A 379 8.21 -2.18 -1.90
N PHE A 380 7.30 -1.82 -2.82
CA PHE A 380 5.87 -2.13 -2.76
C PHE A 380 5.52 -3.09 -3.90
N ASP A 381 5.60 -4.39 -3.66
CA ASP A 381 5.29 -5.42 -4.66
C ASP A 381 4.24 -6.41 -4.13
N ALA A 382 3.27 -6.73 -4.99
CA ALA A 382 2.23 -7.72 -4.72
C ALA A 382 2.64 -9.13 -5.16
N ARG A 383 3.82 -9.33 -5.75
CA ARG A 383 4.28 -10.65 -6.23
C ARG A 383 4.99 -11.43 -5.12
N ARG A 384 4.81 -12.76 -5.13
CA ARG A 384 5.39 -13.73 -4.19
C ARG A 384 5.91 -14.95 -4.97
N PRO A 385 6.97 -15.65 -4.52
CA PRO A 385 7.74 -15.45 -3.29
C PRO A 385 8.60 -14.18 -3.30
N TRP A 386 8.76 -13.52 -2.15
CA TRP A 386 9.78 -12.50 -1.95
C TRP A 386 11.19 -13.08 -2.10
N ASN A 387 12.13 -12.37 -2.73
CA ASN A 387 13.55 -12.60 -2.52
C ASN A 387 13.90 -12.34 -1.03
N LEU A 388 14.53 -13.30 -0.37
CA LEU A 388 14.81 -13.25 1.07
C LEU A 388 16.03 -12.36 1.42
N GLY A 389 16.97 -12.15 0.50
CA GLY A 389 18.04 -11.17 0.63
C GLY A 389 17.47 -9.75 0.76
N ASN A 390 16.56 -9.35 -0.13
CA ASN A 390 15.87 -8.06 -0.06
C ASN A 390 15.11 -7.84 1.27
N VAL A 391 14.60 -8.91 1.90
CA VAL A 391 13.76 -8.84 3.10
C VAL A 391 14.58 -8.93 4.41
N PHE A 392 15.59 -9.81 4.47
CA PHE A 392 16.33 -10.11 5.70
C PHE A 392 17.79 -9.67 5.69
N GLY A 393 18.40 -9.49 4.51
CA GLY A 393 19.78 -9.03 4.32
C GLY A 393 19.92 -7.58 3.82
N GLY A 394 18.82 -6.85 3.57
CA GLY A 394 18.80 -5.51 2.97
C GLY A 394 19.40 -4.35 3.81
N LEU A 395 20.27 -4.63 4.79
CA LEU A 395 20.86 -3.66 5.71
C LEU A 395 22.39 -3.65 5.55
N ALA A 396 22.93 -2.47 5.24
CA ALA A 396 24.37 -2.24 5.11
C ALA A 396 25.16 -2.69 6.35
N GLY A 397 26.17 -3.54 6.15
CA GLY A 397 27.11 -3.99 7.19
C GLY A 397 26.84 -5.34 7.85
N MET A 398 26.19 -6.30 7.19
CA MET A 398 26.10 -7.68 7.69
C MET A 398 27.32 -8.54 7.31
N GLY A 399 27.98 -8.27 6.18
CA GLY A 399 29.14 -9.01 5.67
C GLY A 399 30.50 -8.72 6.33
N GLN A 400 30.59 -8.58 7.66
CA GLN A 400 31.91 -8.52 8.34
C GLN A 400 32.43 -9.92 8.70
N PRO A 401 33.61 -10.36 8.20
CA PRO A 401 34.28 -11.55 8.70
C PRO A 401 34.61 -11.44 10.19
N MET A 402 34.52 -12.55 10.93
CA MET A 402 34.68 -12.54 12.39
C MET A 402 36.11 -12.20 12.84
N ALA A 403 36.27 -11.01 13.41
CA ALA A 403 37.41 -10.61 14.24
C ALA A 403 36.92 -10.01 15.58
N GLU A 404 36.89 -10.83 16.62
CA GLU A 404 36.70 -10.46 18.05
C GLU A 404 35.62 -9.41 18.38
N ILE A 405 34.34 -9.71 18.13
CA ILE A 405 33.21 -8.92 18.64
C ILE A 405 32.35 -9.76 19.60
N ASP A 406 31.94 -9.16 20.72
CA ASP A 406 31.13 -9.77 21.80
C ASP A 406 29.83 -10.40 21.26
N VAL A 407 29.52 -11.62 21.70
CA VAL A 407 28.31 -12.39 21.35
C VAL A 407 27.01 -11.64 21.70
N ASN A 408 27.06 -10.72 22.68
CA ASN A 408 25.93 -9.85 23.03
C ASN A 408 25.85 -8.57 22.19
N ALA A 409 26.89 -8.24 21.43
CA ALA A 409 26.98 -7.04 20.60
C ALA A 409 26.43 -7.23 19.17
N ARG A 410 25.46 -8.16 18.99
CA ARG A 410 24.60 -8.23 17.77
C ARG A 410 24.10 -6.82 17.46
N GLN A 411 24.60 -6.25 16.35
CA GLN A 411 24.51 -4.81 16.10
C GLN A 411 23.07 -4.37 15.85
N ARG A 412 22.43 -3.84 16.89
CA ARG A 412 21.13 -3.17 16.78
C ARG A 412 21.30 -1.84 16.04
N GLY A 413 21.25 -1.89 14.70
CA GLY A 413 21.05 -0.72 13.87
C GLY A 413 19.95 0.14 14.48
N ARG A 414 20.26 1.40 14.82
CA ARG A 414 19.49 2.15 15.82
C ARG A 414 18.04 2.34 15.36
N GLY A 415 17.14 1.53 15.92
CA GLY A 415 15.72 1.53 15.58
C GLY A 415 15.25 0.41 14.67
N VAL A 416 16.01 -0.68 14.49
CA VAL A 416 15.52 -1.94 13.89
C VAL A 416 15.45 -3.03 14.97
N ASP A 417 14.37 -3.83 14.99
CA ASP A 417 14.27 -5.07 15.79
C ASP A 417 13.79 -6.23 14.89
N LYS A 418 14.58 -7.31 14.81
CA LYS A 418 14.28 -8.53 14.01
C LYS A 418 13.92 -8.25 12.53
N GLY A 419 14.57 -7.26 11.92
CA GLY A 419 14.29 -6.79 10.56
C GLY A 419 13.17 -5.74 10.45
N CYS A 420 12.36 -5.55 11.49
CA CYS A 420 11.27 -4.56 11.49
C CYS A 420 11.78 -3.16 11.87
N ILE A 421 11.41 -2.16 11.08
CA ILE A 421 11.71 -0.75 11.34
C ILE A 421 10.82 -0.21 12.48
N THR A 422 11.43 0.48 13.43
CA THR A 422 10.75 1.13 14.57
C THR A 422 10.85 2.66 14.47
N SER A 423 10.06 3.37 15.29
CA SER A 423 10.05 4.85 15.34
C SER A 423 11.36 5.51 15.80
N ALA A 424 12.42 4.73 16.10
CA ALA A 424 13.75 5.23 16.42
C ALA A 424 14.74 5.17 15.23
N TYR A 425 14.32 4.61 14.09
CA TYR A 425 15.13 4.46 12.88
C TYR A 425 15.52 5.82 12.29
N THR A 426 16.73 5.92 11.75
CA THR A 426 17.21 7.08 11.01
C THR A 426 17.99 6.65 9.79
N SER A 427 17.43 6.91 8.60
CA SER A 427 18.09 6.64 7.31
C SER A 427 19.40 7.44 7.20
N LYS A 428 20.52 6.72 7.18
CA LYS A 428 21.89 7.30 7.15
C LYS A 428 22.87 6.54 6.27
N ASN A 429 22.70 5.23 6.15
CA ASN A 429 23.63 4.32 5.46
C ASN A 429 22.95 3.61 4.25
N GLY A 430 21.79 4.11 3.81
CA GLY A 430 20.95 3.43 2.82
C GLY A 430 20.33 2.13 3.34
N GLY A 431 19.82 1.32 2.41
CA GLY A 431 19.23 0.00 2.65
C GLY A 431 17.97 -0.29 1.82
N ILE A 432 17.63 -1.57 1.71
CA ILE A 432 16.41 -2.06 1.05
C ILE A 432 15.33 -2.24 2.11
N ILE A 433 14.17 -1.64 1.89
CA ILE A 433 13.02 -1.60 2.81
C ILE A 433 11.81 -2.16 2.10
N VAL A 434 11.39 -3.36 2.47
CA VAL A 434 10.18 -3.99 1.93
C VAL A 434 8.96 -3.56 2.76
N TYR A 435 7.92 -3.08 2.10
CA TYR A 435 6.65 -2.76 2.76
C TYR A 435 5.81 -4.03 2.89
N ASP A 436 5.75 -4.60 4.10
CA ASP A 436 4.97 -5.81 4.37
C ASP A 436 3.46 -5.55 4.25
N ASP A 437 2.75 -6.53 3.70
CA ASP A 437 1.28 -6.58 3.66
C ASP A 437 0.69 -7.57 4.69
N GLY A 438 1.55 -8.09 5.58
CA GLY A 438 1.25 -9.08 6.62
C GLY A 438 1.80 -10.47 6.29
N ASP A 439 2.12 -10.75 5.02
CA ASP A 439 2.66 -12.04 4.59
C ASP A 439 4.01 -12.36 5.27
N ILE A 440 4.85 -11.35 5.58
CA ILE A 440 6.18 -11.56 6.16
C ILE A 440 6.09 -11.88 7.66
N GLU A 441 5.24 -11.17 8.42
CA GLU A 441 5.03 -11.53 9.84
C GLU A 441 4.21 -12.82 10.02
N GLU A 442 3.21 -13.12 9.18
CA GLU A 442 2.35 -14.29 9.36
C GLU A 442 2.96 -15.61 8.86
N ASP A 443 3.41 -15.69 7.60
CA ASP A 443 3.76 -16.96 6.95
C ASP A 443 5.28 -17.27 6.95
N LEU A 444 6.15 -16.27 6.75
CA LEU A 444 7.60 -16.41 6.45
C LEU A 444 8.53 -16.76 7.63
N ARG A 445 7.98 -17.31 8.73
CA ARG A 445 8.73 -17.48 10.00
C ARG A 445 9.82 -18.55 9.91
N ASN A 446 9.53 -19.67 9.24
CA ASN A 446 10.45 -20.80 9.13
C ASN A 446 11.60 -20.47 8.17
N GLU A 447 11.28 -19.76 7.09
CA GLU A 447 12.19 -19.29 6.06
C GLU A 447 13.15 -18.23 6.63
N ARG A 448 12.64 -17.32 7.49
CA ARG A 448 13.47 -16.37 8.25
C ARG A 448 14.47 -17.07 9.18
N GLU A 449 13.99 -18.06 9.94
CA GLU A 449 14.85 -18.83 10.86
C GLU A 449 15.89 -19.65 10.09
N ALA A 450 15.55 -20.21 8.93
CA ALA A 450 16.49 -20.88 8.04
C ALA A 450 17.51 -19.93 7.41
N TYR A 451 17.08 -18.75 6.96
CA TYR A 451 17.96 -17.74 6.36
C TYR A 451 19.00 -17.22 7.38
N TYR A 452 18.57 -16.79 8.56
CA TYR A 452 19.51 -16.32 9.59
C TYR A 452 20.40 -17.45 10.14
N ALA A 453 19.89 -18.69 10.25
CA ALA A 453 20.73 -19.81 10.63
C ALA A 453 21.87 -20.04 9.62
N LEU A 454 21.60 -19.95 8.31
CA LEU A 454 22.63 -20.11 7.28
C LEU A 454 23.66 -18.97 7.28
N LEU A 455 23.28 -17.72 7.55
CA LEU A 455 24.25 -16.62 7.71
C LEU A 455 25.08 -16.73 9.00
N GLU A 456 24.56 -17.32 10.07
CA GLU A 456 25.31 -17.54 11.32
C GLU A 456 26.17 -18.81 11.33
N MET A 457 26.18 -19.59 10.24
CA MET A 457 26.97 -20.81 10.11
C MET A 457 28.35 -20.54 9.50
N PRO A 458 29.45 -21.01 10.13
CA PRO A 458 30.77 -20.98 9.51
C PRO A 458 30.79 -21.69 8.16
N GLU A 459 31.57 -21.15 7.23
CA GLU A 459 31.94 -21.88 6.02
C GLU A 459 32.68 -23.17 6.41
N VAL A 460 32.24 -24.27 5.81
CA VAL A 460 32.75 -25.62 6.04
C VAL A 460 32.76 -26.29 4.69
N ASP A 461 33.95 -26.56 4.18
CA ASP A 461 34.15 -27.19 2.88
C ASP A 461 33.58 -28.62 2.87
N ASP A 462 32.68 -28.85 1.91
CA ASP A 462 32.01 -30.14 1.68
C ASP A 462 32.94 -31.14 0.94
N ASP A 463 34.09 -30.70 0.39
CA ASP A 463 35.06 -31.54 -0.36
C ASP A 463 36.01 -32.37 0.53
N ASP A 464 36.05 -32.05 1.81
CA ASP A 464 37.08 -32.48 2.76
C ASP A 464 36.64 -33.74 3.55
N ASP A 465 36.31 -34.82 2.81
CA ASP A 465 35.91 -36.15 3.35
C ASP A 465 36.66 -37.34 2.69
N ASP A 466 37.48 -37.11 1.64
CA ASP A 466 38.32 -38.13 0.94
C ASP A 466 39.84 -38.03 1.26
N ALA A 467 40.24 -37.20 2.23
CA ALA A 467 41.62 -37.15 2.72
C ALA A 467 41.98 -38.42 3.53
N SER A 468 42.71 -39.34 2.89
CA SER A 468 43.30 -40.51 3.54
C SER A 468 44.36 -40.12 4.57
N ASP A 469 44.37 -40.81 5.71
CA ASP A 469 45.31 -40.63 6.83
C ASP A 469 46.73 -41.11 6.45
N ASP A 470 47.50 -40.26 5.77
CA ASP A 470 48.94 -40.43 5.55
C ASP A 470 49.72 -39.32 6.29
N GLY A 471 50.35 -39.70 7.39
CA GLY A 471 50.95 -38.77 8.34
C GLY A 471 52.44 -38.53 8.11
N SER A 472 52.80 -37.36 7.58
CA SER A 472 54.19 -36.88 7.50
C SER A 472 54.38 -35.51 8.15
N GLU A 473 54.92 -35.49 9.38
CA GLU A 473 55.52 -34.29 9.99
C GLU A 473 57.00 -34.16 9.57
N ASP A 474 57.44 -32.97 9.18
CA ASP A 474 58.84 -32.48 9.19
C ASP A 474 58.81 -30.97 8.88
N GLU A 475 59.63 -30.07 9.44
CA GLU A 475 60.62 -30.15 10.53
C GLU A 475 60.58 -28.82 11.33
N MET A 476 60.78 -28.86 12.65
CA MET A 476 61.78 -27.99 13.28
C MET A 476 62.22 -28.46 14.67
N GLN A 477 63.47 -28.17 15.02
CA GLN A 477 64.21 -28.85 16.10
C GLN A 477 64.00 -28.15 17.47
N THR A 478 64.15 -28.82 18.62
CA THR A 478 65.49 -29.07 19.19
C THR A 478 65.51 -30.23 20.20
N GLY A 479 66.46 -31.13 20.00
CA GLY A 479 66.48 -32.45 20.63
C GLY A 479 66.93 -32.55 22.09
N SER A 480 66.78 -33.76 22.64
CA SER A 480 67.86 -34.42 23.39
C SER A 480 67.78 -35.94 23.27
N LYS A 481 68.93 -36.64 23.38
CA LYS A 481 69.09 -38.04 22.96
C LYS A 481 69.05 -39.04 24.13
N LYS A 482 68.41 -40.19 23.93
CA LYS A 482 68.96 -41.50 24.36
C LYS A 482 68.41 -42.67 23.54
N ARG A 483 69.22 -43.72 23.37
CA ARG A 483 69.00 -44.85 22.43
C ARG A 483 68.57 -46.12 23.18
N LYS A 484 67.67 -46.92 22.58
CA LYS A 484 67.66 -48.41 22.47
C LYS A 484 66.21 -48.95 22.33
N SER A 485 65.90 -50.06 21.66
CA SER A 485 66.50 -50.74 20.49
C SER A 485 65.74 -52.06 20.21
N TRP A 486 65.45 -52.37 18.93
CA TRP A 486 65.18 -53.72 18.37
C TRP A 486 63.83 -54.37 18.76
N SER A 487 63.21 -55.27 17.96
CA SER A 487 63.43 -55.66 16.55
C SER A 487 62.34 -56.61 15.99
N GLY A 488 61.94 -56.45 14.73
CA GLY A 488 61.38 -57.50 13.85
C GLY A 488 59.90 -57.89 14.08
N ARG A 489 59.27 -58.65 13.16
CA ARG A 489 59.70 -59.16 11.84
C ARG A 489 58.49 -59.85 11.14
N GLU A 490 58.34 -59.75 9.81
CA GLU A 490 57.72 -60.74 8.86
C GLU A 490 56.24 -61.18 9.12
N ASP A 491 55.33 -61.45 8.18
CA ASP A 491 55.14 -61.26 6.71
C ASP A 491 53.62 -60.92 6.49
N ASP A 492 52.86 -61.04 5.37
CA ASP A 492 52.90 -61.75 4.07
C ASP A 492 51.91 -61.06 3.07
N GLU A 493 51.74 -61.53 1.82
CA GLU A 493 51.01 -60.85 0.71
C GLU A 493 49.52 -61.31 0.43
N ASP A 494 48.89 -60.69 -0.60
CA ASP A 494 47.80 -61.15 -1.50
C ASP A 494 46.27 -61.13 -1.19
N SER A 495 45.59 -60.11 -1.74
CA SER A 495 44.73 -60.12 -2.97
C SER A 495 43.30 -60.73 -3.11
N GLU A 496 42.54 -60.10 -4.03
CA GLU A 496 41.26 -60.41 -4.75
C GLU A 496 39.91 -60.73 -4.03
N GLY A 497 38.79 -60.25 -4.61
CA GLY A 497 37.43 -60.81 -4.41
C GLY A 497 36.24 -59.84 -4.45
N ASP A 498 35.41 -59.87 -5.51
CA ASP A 498 34.26 -58.97 -5.74
C ASP A 498 32.86 -59.46 -5.27
N GLU A 499 31.98 -58.49 -4.98
CA GLU A 499 30.48 -58.55 -5.01
C GLU A 499 29.68 -59.58 -4.14
N PRO A 500 28.33 -59.43 -3.99
CA PRO A 500 27.54 -58.22 -3.73
C PRO A 500 26.60 -58.36 -2.49
N PRO A 501 26.05 -57.26 -1.92
CA PRO A 501 25.34 -57.30 -0.63
C PRO A 501 23.91 -57.87 -0.69
N HIS A 502 23.62 -58.87 0.15
CA HIS A 502 22.31 -59.54 0.18
C HIS A 502 21.33 -58.94 1.20
N GLN A 503 20.08 -58.68 0.77
CA GLN A 503 18.99 -58.23 1.66
C GLN A 503 18.66 -59.25 2.76
N ARG A 504 18.21 -58.78 3.93
CA ARG A 504 17.40 -59.60 4.85
C ARG A 504 16.31 -58.83 5.61
N ARG A 505 15.16 -59.48 5.78
CA ARG A 505 13.98 -59.00 6.53
C ARG A 505 13.97 -59.56 7.95
N ARG A 506 13.36 -58.78 8.86
CA ARG A 506 12.59 -59.14 10.08
C ARG A 506 12.47 -60.63 10.45
N SER A 507 12.65 -60.94 11.74
CA SER A 507 11.62 -61.57 12.60
C SER A 507 12.02 -61.56 14.09
N ASN A 508 11.05 -61.73 15.00
CA ASN A 508 11.21 -61.60 16.46
C ASN A 508 11.43 -62.94 17.19
N SER A 509 11.55 -62.88 18.53
CA SER A 509 11.64 -63.95 19.55
C SER A 509 13.03 -64.60 19.75
N GLY A 510 13.46 -64.98 20.95
CA GLY A 510 12.83 -64.83 22.29
C GLY A 510 13.66 -65.42 23.45
N SER A 511 13.21 -65.19 24.70
CA SER A 511 13.58 -65.90 25.95
C SER A 511 15.07 -66.03 26.40
N SER A 512 15.52 -65.07 27.20
CA SER A 512 15.96 -65.22 28.63
C SER A 512 16.89 -66.36 29.13
N ILE A 513 17.85 -65.94 30.00
CA ILE A 513 18.42 -66.66 31.19
C ILE A 513 19.44 -67.80 30.94
N ALA A 514 20.51 -68.02 31.74
CA ALA A 514 21.37 -67.15 32.59
C ALA A 514 22.60 -67.94 33.16
N SER A 515 23.69 -67.24 33.52
CA SER A 515 24.76 -67.67 34.47
C SER A 515 25.64 -68.88 34.06
N THR A 516 26.81 -69.20 34.65
CA THR A 516 27.50 -68.82 35.91
C THR A 516 29.04 -68.63 35.74
N PRO A 517 29.81 -68.13 36.74
CA PRO A 517 31.23 -67.74 36.60
C PRO A 517 32.26 -68.59 37.40
N THR A 518 33.56 -68.38 37.17
CA THR A 518 34.71 -68.55 38.12
C THR A 518 35.99 -67.94 37.47
N ARG A 519 37.01 -67.28 38.08
CA ARG A 519 37.50 -66.97 39.45
C ARG A 519 38.86 -67.63 39.80
N ARG A 520 39.98 -66.89 39.64
CA ARG A 520 41.19 -66.80 40.52
C ARG A 520 42.25 -65.90 39.85
N LYS A 521 42.95 -64.93 40.49
CA LYS A 521 43.74 -64.80 41.75
C LYS A 521 45.20 -65.31 41.69
N LYS A 522 46.16 -64.36 41.65
CA LYS A 522 47.47 -64.26 42.37
C LYS A 522 48.14 -62.94 41.90
N THR A 523 48.69 -61.97 42.67
CA THR A 523 49.27 -61.78 44.04
C THR A 523 50.78 -61.95 44.18
N GLY A 524 51.50 -60.84 44.42
CA GLY A 524 52.87 -60.77 44.99
C GLY A 524 53.81 -59.78 44.25
N ILE A 525 54.81 -59.14 44.89
CA ILE A 525 55.12 -58.97 46.33
C ILE A 525 56.23 -57.90 46.52
N ASN A 526 56.40 -57.31 47.73
CA ASN A 526 57.49 -56.39 48.18
C ASN A 526 57.55 -54.98 47.53
N SER A 527 57.57 -53.82 48.22
CA SER A 527 58.39 -53.25 49.34
C SER A 527 59.72 -52.59 48.85
N SER A 528 60.21 -51.45 49.36
CA SER A 528 60.03 -50.81 50.69
C SER A 528 60.41 -49.30 50.73
N ASN A 529 60.11 -48.64 51.87
CA ASN A 529 60.55 -47.29 52.34
C ASN A 529 60.01 -46.05 51.60
N SER A 530 59.43 -45.01 52.24
CA SER A 530 59.77 -44.23 53.46
C SER A 530 60.82 -43.13 53.17
N SER A 531 60.62 -41.83 53.44
CA SER A 531 59.54 -41.14 54.19
C SER A 531 59.42 -39.63 53.85
N ARG A 532 58.23 -39.03 54.03
CA ARG A 532 57.99 -37.89 54.96
C ARG A 532 56.54 -37.35 54.95
N SER A 533 56.16 -36.81 56.11
CA SER A 533 54.92 -36.13 56.50
C SER A 533 54.84 -34.66 55.98
N ALA A 534 53.72 -33.92 56.00
CA ALA A 534 52.32 -34.22 56.42
C ALA A 534 51.31 -33.10 56.01
N THR A 535 50.01 -33.39 56.23
CA THR A 535 48.89 -32.46 56.53
C THR A 535 48.27 -31.63 55.38
N PRO A 536 46.96 -31.25 55.46
CA PRO A 536 46.04 -31.50 54.34
C PRO A 536 45.05 -30.36 53.98
N THR A 537 44.21 -30.61 52.98
CA THR A 537 42.88 -29.97 52.69
C THR A 537 42.19 -30.92 51.70
N THR A 538 41.11 -31.62 52.06
CA THR A 538 39.69 -31.22 51.98
C THR A 538 39.22 -30.79 50.58
N ASP A 539 38.58 -31.71 49.86
CA ASP A 539 37.59 -31.39 48.83
C ASP A 539 36.51 -32.49 48.78
N SER A 540 35.28 -32.12 48.41
CA SER A 540 34.14 -33.03 48.25
C SER A 540 33.78 -33.18 46.77
N PRO A 541 33.29 -34.34 46.31
CA PRO A 541 33.12 -34.60 44.88
C PRO A 541 31.99 -33.78 44.26
N SER A 542 32.30 -33.03 43.20
CA SER A 542 31.32 -32.47 42.27
C SER A 542 30.90 -33.51 41.21
N PRO A 543 29.68 -33.44 40.65
CA PRO A 543 29.21 -34.39 39.65
C PRO A 543 30.02 -34.30 38.34
N ALA A 544 30.22 -35.43 37.67
CA ALA A 544 31.03 -35.51 36.47
C ALA A 544 30.37 -34.82 35.26
N GLU A 545 31.10 -33.93 34.59
CA GLU A 545 30.66 -33.26 33.38
C GLU A 545 30.51 -34.24 32.20
N ALA A 546 29.56 -33.96 31.31
CA ALA A 546 29.34 -34.75 30.11
C ALA A 546 30.50 -34.56 29.11
N LYS A 547 31.08 -35.66 28.61
CA LYS A 547 32.13 -35.62 27.58
C LYS A 547 31.65 -34.84 26.35
N GLN A 548 32.40 -33.82 25.95
CA GLN A 548 32.09 -33.06 24.75
C GLN A 548 32.19 -33.93 23.48
N PRO A 549 31.34 -33.68 22.46
CA PRO A 549 31.36 -34.44 21.21
C PRO A 549 32.64 -34.17 20.41
N SER A 550 33.10 -35.16 19.64
CA SER A 550 34.28 -35.02 18.78
C SER A 550 34.05 -34.04 17.62
N ALA A 551 35.12 -33.39 17.16
CA ALA A 551 35.07 -32.41 16.07
C ALA A 551 34.39 -32.95 14.79
N ARG A 552 34.67 -34.20 14.39
CA ARG A 552 34.00 -34.84 13.23
C ARG A 552 32.49 -35.04 13.44
N SER A 553 32.03 -35.26 14.68
CA SER A 553 30.61 -35.29 15.04
C SER A 553 29.97 -33.90 14.94
N LEU A 554 30.70 -32.85 15.31
CA LEU A 554 30.28 -31.46 15.14
C LEU A 554 30.22 -31.04 13.66
N LYS A 555 31.25 -31.29 12.84
CA LYS A 555 31.24 -31.05 11.37
C LYS A 555 30.01 -31.74 10.73
N LYS A 556 29.76 -33.01 11.07
CA LYS A 556 28.59 -33.76 10.55
C LYS A 556 27.24 -33.22 11.04
N ARG A 557 27.15 -32.75 12.29
CA ARG A 557 25.92 -32.11 12.82
C ARG A 557 25.65 -30.76 12.14
N LEU A 558 26.70 -29.99 11.86
CA LEU A 558 26.65 -28.71 11.16
C LEU A 558 26.19 -28.92 9.70
N ILE A 559 26.82 -29.83 8.95
CA ILE A 559 26.42 -30.16 7.57
C ILE A 559 24.96 -30.64 7.48
N ASN A 560 24.49 -31.48 8.42
CA ASN A 560 23.09 -31.90 8.47
C ASN A 560 22.12 -30.74 8.76
N LEU A 561 22.55 -29.72 9.52
CA LEU A 561 21.76 -28.55 9.87
C LEU A 561 21.70 -27.54 8.70
N LYS A 562 22.84 -27.34 8.00
CA LYS A 562 22.96 -26.59 6.74
C LYS A 562 21.93 -27.11 5.73
N ARG A 563 22.01 -28.41 5.42
CA ARG A 563 21.10 -29.12 4.50
C ARG A 563 19.62 -29.07 4.93
N ARG A 564 19.31 -29.02 6.24
CA ARG A 564 17.93 -28.87 6.75
C ARG A 564 17.38 -27.46 6.46
N HIS A 565 18.20 -26.42 6.59
CA HIS A 565 17.80 -25.04 6.26
C HIS A 565 17.78 -24.78 4.76
N ASP A 566 18.77 -25.28 4.00
CA ASP A 566 18.78 -25.23 2.53
C ASP A 566 17.49 -25.82 1.93
N SER A 567 17.05 -26.96 2.47
CA SER A 567 15.81 -27.63 2.04
C SER A 567 14.55 -26.77 2.26
N VAL A 568 14.50 -25.96 3.33
CA VAL A 568 13.41 -25.00 3.57
C VAL A 568 13.45 -23.88 2.52
N LEU A 569 14.61 -23.28 2.27
CA LEU A 569 14.74 -22.19 1.29
C LEU A 569 14.48 -22.67 -0.14
N GLN A 570 14.96 -23.86 -0.50
CA GLN A 570 14.69 -24.50 -1.79
C GLN A 570 13.21 -24.83 -1.96
N SER A 571 12.53 -25.32 -0.90
CA SER A 571 11.08 -25.55 -0.91
C SER A 571 10.28 -24.26 -1.07
N TYR A 572 10.76 -23.15 -0.49
CA TYR A 572 10.14 -21.84 -0.60
C TYR A 572 10.23 -21.27 -2.03
N TYR A 573 11.44 -21.18 -2.60
CA TYR A 573 11.63 -20.65 -3.95
C TYR A 573 11.02 -21.55 -5.04
N SER A 574 11.07 -22.88 -4.89
CA SER A 574 10.42 -23.82 -5.82
C SER A 574 8.89 -23.82 -5.78
N SER A 575 8.26 -23.11 -4.83
CA SER A 575 6.81 -23.12 -4.62
C SER A 575 5.99 -22.50 -5.75
N GLY A 576 6.61 -21.72 -6.65
CA GLY A 576 5.94 -21.07 -7.78
C GLY A 576 5.34 -19.70 -7.46
N THR A 577 4.99 -18.96 -8.50
CA THR A 577 4.57 -17.55 -8.38
C THR A 577 3.11 -17.40 -7.97
N SER A 578 2.85 -16.35 -7.18
CA SER A 578 1.51 -15.96 -6.71
C SER A 578 1.45 -14.46 -6.45
N TYR A 579 0.23 -13.92 -6.31
CA TYR A 579 -0.01 -12.53 -5.92
C TYR A 579 -0.57 -12.45 -4.50
N SER A 580 -0.13 -11.45 -3.75
CA SER A 580 -0.71 -10.95 -2.51
C SER A 580 -1.40 -9.59 -2.75
N GLU A 581 -1.68 -8.82 -1.70
CA GLU A 581 -2.60 -7.68 -1.75
C GLU A 581 -2.24 -6.59 -2.79
N PRO A 582 -3.24 -6.05 -3.52
CA PRO A 582 -3.02 -4.96 -4.48
C PRO A 582 -2.28 -3.77 -3.85
N ILE A 583 -1.17 -3.35 -4.48
CA ILE A 583 -0.38 -2.16 -4.10
C ILE A 583 -1.26 -0.90 -3.94
N SER A 584 -2.37 -0.81 -4.68
CA SER A 584 -3.32 0.30 -4.61
C SER A 584 -4.19 0.33 -3.35
N SER A 585 -4.39 -0.78 -2.62
CA SER A 585 -5.00 -0.75 -1.28
C SER A 585 -3.97 -0.45 -0.19
N LEU A 586 -2.75 -0.99 -0.30
CA LEU A 586 -1.64 -0.66 0.62
C LEU A 586 -1.35 0.84 0.66
N ILE A 587 -1.19 1.47 -0.52
CA ILE A 587 -0.98 2.92 -0.65
C ILE A 587 -2.20 3.72 -0.14
N TYR A 588 -3.42 3.18 -0.27
CA TYR A 588 -4.61 3.83 0.29
C TYR A 588 -4.66 3.75 1.82
N SER A 589 -4.28 2.62 2.42
CA SER A 589 -4.18 2.48 3.89
C SER A 589 -3.18 3.49 4.45
N LEU A 590 -1.98 3.56 3.87
CA LEU A 590 -0.95 4.54 4.23
C LEU A 590 -1.45 5.99 4.07
N ALA A 591 -2.19 6.31 3.00
CA ALA A 591 -2.78 7.63 2.82
C ALA A 591 -3.88 7.94 3.87
N SER A 592 -4.68 6.94 4.25
CA SER A 592 -5.73 7.05 5.27
C SER A 592 -5.16 7.25 6.67
N GLU A 593 -4.10 6.52 7.03
CA GLU A 593 -3.36 6.70 8.30
C GLU A 593 -2.74 8.10 8.44
N LEU A 594 -2.25 8.66 7.33
CA LEU A 594 -1.77 10.04 7.25
C LEU A 594 -2.89 11.10 7.30
N GLY A 595 -4.17 10.70 7.36
CA GLY A 595 -5.33 11.61 7.31
C GLY A 595 -5.47 12.35 5.98
N ARG A 596 -5.11 11.67 4.88
CA ARG A 596 -5.11 12.17 3.50
C ARG A 596 -6.10 11.44 2.60
N ASP A 597 -7.18 10.94 3.20
CA ASP A 597 -8.29 10.29 2.52
C ASP A 597 -9.09 11.28 1.66
N ASP A 598 -9.27 10.95 0.38
CA ASP A 598 -10.08 11.70 -0.59
C ASP A 598 -10.73 10.73 -1.58
N ASN A 599 -11.90 11.10 -2.11
CA ASN A 599 -12.65 10.29 -3.09
C ASN A 599 -11.80 10.00 -4.35
N ASP A 600 -10.88 10.90 -4.69
CA ASP A 600 -9.95 10.70 -5.81
C ASP A 600 -8.95 9.57 -5.57
N LEU A 601 -8.40 9.45 -4.36
CA LEU A 601 -7.49 8.35 -4.01
C LEU A 601 -8.25 7.04 -3.80
N LEU A 602 -9.42 7.09 -3.17
CA LEU A 602 -10.30 5.93 -3.01
C LEU A 602 -10.73 5.36 -4.37
N TRP A 603 -10.98 6.21 -5.37
CA TRP A 603 -11.28 5.77 -6.73
C TRP A 603 -10.10 5.04 -7.39
N LEU A 604 -8.88 5.57 -7.27
CA LEU A 604 -7.68 4.89 -7.80
C LEU A 604 -7.43 3.55 -7.10
N ALA A 605 -7.62 3.49 -5.78
CA ALA A 605 -7.54 2.25 -5.01
C ALA A 605 -8.53 1.19 -5.53
N ILE A 606 -9.80 1.57 -5.68
CA ILE A 606 -10.89 0.74 -6.22
C ILE A 606 -10.60 0.25 -7.65
N VAL A 607 -10.11 1.11 -8.53
CA VAL A 607 -9.75 0.75 -9.92
C VAL A 607 -8.57 -0.22 -9.95
N GLY A 608 -7.54 -0.02 -9.12
CA GLY A 608 -6.39 -0.93 -9.03
C GLY A 608 -6.78 -2.34 -8.53
N VAL A 609 -7.58 -2.43 -7.46
CA VAL A 609 -8.11 -3.71 -6.95
C VAL A 609 -8.97 -4.41 -8.01
N SER A 610 -9.81 -3.66 -8.75
CA SER A 610 -10.65 -4.20 -9.82
C SER A 610 -9.84 -4.69 -11.03
N SER A 611 -8.74 -3.99 -11.36
CA SER A 611 -7.81 -4.35 -12.44
C SER A 611 -7.10 -5.68 -12.16
N LEU A 612 -6.76 -5.97 -10.90
CA LEU A 612 -6.09 -7.22 -10.54
C LEU A 612 -6.99 -8.45 -10.73
N GLU A 613 -8.31 -8.33 -10.50
CA GLU A 613 -9.28 -9.39 -10.84
C GLU A 613 -9.48 -9.53 -12.36
N LEU A 614 -9.55 -8.42 -13.10
CA LEU A 614 -9.72 -8.43 -14.56
C LEU A 614 -8.51 -9.01 -15.32
N SER A 615 -7.31 -8.92 -14.75
CA SER A 615 -6.07 -9.46 -15.34
C SER A 615 -5.79 -10.92 -14.98
N GLY A 616 -6.66 -11.60 -14.23
CA GLY A 616 -6.51 -13.02 -13.87
C GLY A 616 -5.28 -13.34 -13.03
N ARG A 617 -4.68 -12.33 -12.40
CA ARG A 617 -3.72 -12.52 -11.31
C ARG A 617 -4.48 -13.03 -10.09
N THR A 618 -3.88 -13.88 -9.26
CA THR A 618 -4.51 -14.49 -8.08
C THR A 618 -3.46 -14.94 -7.06
N MET A 619 -3.89 -15.36 -5.86
CA MET A 619 -3.04 -16.08 -4.90
C MET A 619 -2.53 -17.46 -5.42
N THR A 620 -3.00 -17.93 -6.58
CA THR A 620 -2.45 -19.09 -7.32
C THR A 620 -1.55 -18.71 -8.51
N GLY A 621 -1.26 -17.43 -8.72
CA GLY A 621 -0.52 -16.91 -9.88
C GLY A 621 -1.46 -16.41 -10.99
N VAL A 622 -0.98 -16.34 -12.22
CA VAL A 622 -1.82 -15.99 -13.39
C VAL A 622 -2.65 -17.19 -13.81
N GLY A 623 -3.97 -17.13 -13.61
CA GLY A 623 -4.91 -18.23 -13.81
C GLY A 623 -6.37 -17.87 -13.47
N ILE A 624 -7.25 -18.89 -13.46
CA ILE A 624 -8.68 -18.72 -13.20
C ILE A 624 -8.96 -18.88 -11.71
N SER A 625 -9.71 -17.96 -11.10
CA SER A 625 -10.19 -18.13 -9.73
C SER A 625 -11.41 -19.06 -9.64
N ASN A 626 -11.25 -20.15 -8.89
CA ASN A 626 -12.29 -21.18 -8.64
C ASN A 626 -13.49 -20.69 -7.83
N THR A 627 -13.39 -19.56 -7.13
CA THR A 627 -14.52 -18.98 -6.37
C THR A 627 -15.68 -18.54 -7.27
N SER A 628 -15.42 -18.40 -8.58
CA SER A 628 -16.41 -18.13 -9.63
C SER A 628 -17.52 -19.19 -9.79
N GLU A 629 -17.47 -20.30 -9.05
CA GLU A 629 -18.46 -21.39 -9.14
C GLU A 629 -19.63 -21.27 -8.15
N SER A 630 -19.44 -20.65 -6.98
CA SER A 630 -20.47 -20.61 -5.90
C SER A 630 -21.30 -19.34 -5.87
N GLY A 631 -21.00 -18.36 -6.73
CA GLY A 631 -21.55 -17.00 -6.64
C GLY A 631 -21.09 -16.22 -5.40
N GLY A 632 -20.05 -16.69 -4.72
CA GLY A 632 -19.39 -15.94 -3.66
C GLY A 632 -18.77 -14.65 -4.18
N SER A 633 -18.85 -13.61 -3.35
CA SER A 633 -18.23 -12.29 -3.53
C SER A 633 -16.69 -12.33 -3.63
N ALA A 634 -16.08 -13.37 -3.04
CA ALA A 634 -14.65 -13.66 -2.95
C ALA A 634 -13.93 -13.79 -4.31
N GLY A 635 -13.63 -12.68 -4.98
CA GLY A 635 -12.82 -12.61 -6.20
C GLY A 635 -11.33 -12.91 -6.01
N TRP A 636 -10.47 -12.07 -6.60
CA TRP A 636 -9.00 -12.19 -6.69
C TRP A 636 -8.25 -12.98 -5.57
N GLY A 637 -8.54 -12.68 -4.29
CA GLY A 637 -7.81 -13.19 -3.12
C GLY A 637 -8.67 -13.91 -2.07
N GLY A 638 -9.74 -14.59 -2.48
CA GLY A 638 -10.57 -15.37 -1.57
C GLY A 638 -11.17 -14.52 -0.43
N GLN A 639 -10.97 -14.95 0.82
CA GLN A 639 -11.42 -14.21 2.01
C GLN A 639 -10.70 -12.87 2.17
N ARG A 640 -9.37 -12.81 2.02
CA ARG A 640 -8.57 -11.57 2.11
C ARG A 640 -9.04 -10.55 1.08
N GLY A 641 -9.27 -10.99 -0.16
CA GLY A 641 -9.82 -10.17 -1.23
C GLY A 641 -11.24 -9.64 -0.97
N GLU A 642 -12.10 -10.37 -0.24
CA GLU A 642 -13.42 -9.84 0.14
C GLU A 642 -13.35 -8.89 1.33
N HIS A 643 -12.43 -9.12 2.27
CA HIS A 643 -12.19 -8.18 3.37
C HIS A 643 -11.75 -6.80 2.84
N ILE A 644 -10.82 -6.76 1.87
CA ILE A 644 -10.41 -5.53 1.18
C ILE A 644 -11.61 -4.88 0.47
N ARG A 645 -12.45 -5.65 -0.24
CA ARG A 645 -13.68 -5.10 -0.85
C ARG A 645 -14.69 -4.60 0.18
N GLN A 646 -14.79 -5.21 1.37
CA GLN A 646 -15.62 -4.72 2.45
C GLN A 646 -15.11 -3.37 2.97
N ILE A 647 -13.80 -3.25 3.28
CA ILE A 647 -13.17 -1.99 3.68
C ILE A 647 -13.45 -0.89 2.65
N LEU A 648 -13.25 -1.18 1.35
CA LEU A 648 -13.54 -0.21 0.28
C LEU A 648 -15.02 0.18 0.17
N ARG A 649 -15.97 -0.70 0.51
CA ARG A 649 -17.40 -0.35 0.58
C ARG A 649 -17.67 0.58 1.78
N ASP A 650 -17.14 0.24 2.95
CA ASP A 650 -17.32 1.02 4.17
C ASP A 650 -16.68 2.43 4.03
N GLU A 651 -15.51 2.52 3.38
CA GLU A 651 -14.86 3.78 3.00
C GLU A 651 -15.69 4.61 2.01
N VAL A 652 -16.31 3.98 1.01
CA VAL A 652 -17.24 4.67 0.09
C VAL A 652 -18.43 5.25 0.85
N HIS A 653 -19.02 4.51 1.81
CA HIS A 653 -20.10 5.03 2.67
C HIS A 653 -19.62 6.17 3.59
N ARG A 654 -18.38 6.09 4.09
CA ARG A 654 -17.78 7.11 4.97
C ARG A 654 -17.54 8.44 4.25
N LEU A 655 -17.02 8.40 3.02
CA LEU A 655 -16.75 9.59 2.21
C LEU A 655 -17.97 10.10 1.41
N ASN A 656 -18.95 9.23 1.12
CA ASN A 656 -20.13 9.56 0.32
C ASN A 656 -21.45 9.24 1.07
N PRO A 657 -21.73 9.90 2.21
CA PRO A 657 -22.98 9.69 2.93
C PRO A 657 -24.20 10.10 2.07
N PRO A 658 -25.28 9.31 2.06
CA PRO A 658 -26.47 9.62 1.26
C PRO A 658 -27.19 10.88 1.76
N ASP A 659 -27.70 11.70 0.84
CA ASP A 659 -28.40 12.94 1.20
C ASP A 659 -29.74 12.61 1.90
N PRO A 660 -30.02 13.18 3.09
CA PRO A 660 -31.30 13.04 3.77
C PRO A 660 -32.52 13.48 2.94
N LEU A 661 -32.34 14.37 1.95
CA LEU A 661 -33.39 14.81 1.02
C LEU A 661 -33.58 13.85 -0.16
N GLU A 662 -32.51 13.22 -0.65
CA GLU A 662 -32.59 12.26 -1.77
C GLU A 662 -32.94 10.83 -1.35
N SER A 663 -32.83 10.49 -0.07
CA SER A 663 -33.10 9.14 0.46
C SER A 663 -34.40 8.52 -0.06
N ASN A 664 -35.51 9.28 -0.15
CA ASN A 664 -36.79 8.79 -0.67
C ASN A 664 -36.80 8.48 -2.19
N ARG A 665 -35.86 9.01 -2.97
CA ARG A 665 -35.61 8.62 -4.37
C ARG A 665 -34.64 7.45 -4.46
N ASP A 666 -33.53 7.50 -3.73
CA ASP A 666 -32.51 6.46 -3.72
C ASP A 666 -33.05 5.10 -3.28
N ILE A 667 -33.88 5.07 -2.24
CA ILE A 667 -34.61 3.89 -1.79
C ILE A 667 -35.31 3.20 -2.98
N ARG A 668 -35.91 3.95 -3.91
CA ARG A 668 -36.57 3.37 -5.10
C ARG A 668 -35.61 3.01 -6.25
N GLY A 669 -34.41 3.57 -6.31
CA GLY A 669 -33.39 3.17 -7.29
C GLY A 669 -32.66 1.90 -6.86
N GLU A 670 -32.24 1.86 -5.60
CA GLU A 670 -31.43 0.78 -5.02
C GLU A 670 -32.26 -0.48 -4.73
N ILE A 671 -33.51 -0.36 -4.23
CA ILE A 671 -34.42 -1.52 -4.07
C ILE A 671 -34.69 -2.20 -5.42
N ASN A 672 -34.80 -1.44 -6.51
CA ASN A 672 -35.01 -1.99 -7.85
C ASN A 672 -33.72 -2.46 -8.53
N GLY A 673 -32.55 -2.32 -7.88
CA GLY A 673 -31.28 -2.84 -8.39
C GLY A 673 -30.85 -2.33 -9.77
N VAL A 674 -31.18 -1.08 -10.11
CA VAL A 674 -30.87 -0.50 -11.44
C VAL A 674 -29.39 -0.12 -11.53
N ILE A 675 -28.68 -0.62 -12.54
CA ILE A 675 -27.30 -0.20 -12.85
C ILE A 675 -27.28 1.32 -13.18
N PRO A 676 -26.57 2.18 -12.43
CA PRO A 676 -26.53 3.61 -12.69
C PRO A 676 -25.78 3.93 -13.98
N THR A 677 -26.44 4.70 -14.85
CA THR A 677 -25.90 5.17 -16.15
C THR A 677 -25.65 6.69 -16.20
N THR A 678 -26.08 7.44 -15.20
CA THR A 678 -26.01 8.91 -15.16
C THR A 678 -25.71 9.41 -13.75
N ALA A 679 -25.08 10.58 -13.65
CA ALA A 679 -24.90 11.31 -12.41
C ALA A 679 -26.22 11.93 -11.92
N ARG A 680 -26.32 12.21 -10.61
CA ARG A 680 -27.51 12.82 -10.00
C ARG A 680 -27.61 14.32 -10.25
N SER A 681 -26.47 15.01 -10.32
CA SER A 681 -26.38 16.46 -10.51
C SER A 681 -25.14 16.82 -11.37
N PRO A 682 -25.03 18.06 -11.87
CA PRO A 682 -23.85 18.51 -12.61
C PRO A 682 -22.54 18.44 -11.81
N THR A 683 -22.64 18.47 -10.48
CA THR A 683 -21.51 18.49 -9.53
C THR A 683 -21.35 17.16 -8.78
N ASP A 684 -22.08 16.12 -9.17
CA ASP A 684 -21.98 14.78 -8.58
C ASP A 684 -20.68 14.10 -9.04
N THR A 685 -19.67 14.16 -8.18
CA THR A 685 -18.40 13.41 -8.31
C THR A 685 -18.30 12.23 -7.34
N SER A 686 -19.43 11.76 -6.80
CA SER A 686 -19.46 10.71 -5.78
C SER A 686 -19.11 9.33 -6.34
N ILE A 687 -18.56 8.49 -5.47
CA ILE A 687 -18.49 7.04 -5.68
C ILE A 687 -19.75 6.42 -5.08
N ARG A 688 -20.35 5.46 -5.77
CA ARG A 688 -21.53 4.71 -5.32
C ARG A 688 -21.37 3.22 -5.54
N LEU A 689 -22.10 2.43 -4.77
CA LEU A 689 -22.19 0.99 -4.98
C LEU A 689 -23.20 0.67 -6.10
N SER A 690 -22.91 -0.37 -6.87
CA SER A 690 -23.67 -0.72 -8.05
C SER A 690 -23.90 -2.25 -8.16
N PRO A 691 -25.14 -2.71 -8.39
CA PRO A 691 -25.48 -4.14 -8.44
C PRO A 691 -25.16 -4.73 -9.83
N GLU A 692 -23.92 -4.59 -10.26
CA GLU A 692 -23.52 -4.91 -11.63
C GLU A 692 -23.43 -6.44 -11.83
N PRO A 693 -24.00 -6.99 -12.93
CA PRO A 693 -23.71 -8.35 -13.35
C PRO A 693 -22.25 -8.48 -13.77
N ARG A 694 -21.76 -9.72 -13.92
CA ARG A 694 -20.43 -10.02 -14.51
C ARG A 694 -20.42 -9.84 -16.05
N PHE A 695 -20.96 -8.71 -16.50
CA PHE A 695 -21.05 -8.24 -17.88
C PHE A 695 -19.88 -7.30 -18.19
N LEU A 696 -19.36 -7.38 -19.41
CA LEU A 696 -18.25 -6.54 -19.86
C LEU A 696 -18.78 -5.28 -20.56
N LEU A 697 -18.29 -4.10 -20.16
CA LEU A 697 -18.61 -2.81 -20.79
C LEU A 697 -20.13 -2.52 -20.91
N VAL A 698 -20.94 -2.94 -19.93
CA VAL A 698 -22.42 -2.95 -20.01
C VAL A 698 -23.01 -1.57 -20.34
N ARG A 699 -22.42 -0.47 -19.86
CA ARG A 699 -22.86 0.91 -20.16
C ARG A 699 -22.55 1.34 -21.59
N HIS A 700 -21.51 0.75 -22.18
CA HIS A 700 -20.85 1.21 -23.39
C HIS A 700 -21.16 0.36 -24.62
N TRP A 701 -21.94 -0.71 -24.44
CA TRP A 701 -22.38 -1.64 -25.46
C TRP A 701 -23.89 -1.84 -25.43
N SER A 702 -24.39 -2.65 -26.37
CA SER A 702 -25.71 -3.24 -26.24
C SER A 702 -25.70 -4.38 -25.24
N LEU A 703 -26.85 -4.72 -24.66
CA LEU A 703 -26.98 -5.87 -23.74
C LEU A 703 -26.49 -7.17 -24.40
N TYR A 704 -26.76 -7.34 -25.70
CA TYR A 704 -26.30 -8.50 -26.45
C TYR A 704 -24.77 -8.56 -26.59
N GLU A 705 -24.13 -7.49 -27.08
CA GLU A 705 -22.67 -7.44 -27.26
C GLU A 705 -21.94 -7.65 -25.92
N SER A 706 -22.43 -7.00 -24.86
CA SER A 706 -21.91 -7.13 -23.50
C SER A 706 -21.98 -8.56 -22.96
N MET A 707 -23.09 -9.28 -23.20
CA MET A 707 -23.21 -10.69 -22.87
C MET A 707 -22.38 -11.61 -23.78
N LEU A 708 -22.16 -11.24 -25.04
CA LEU A 708 -21.42 -12.00 -26.05
C LEU A 708 -19.90 -12.03 -25.77
N HIS A 709 -19.34 -10.89 -25.35
CA HIS A 709 -17.91 -10.72 -25.12
C HIS A 709 -17.46 -10.96 -23.66
N SER A 710 -18.40 -11.15 -22.73
CA SER A 710 -18.10 -11.36 -21.30
C SER A 710 -17.32 -12.66 -21.05
N PRO A 711 -16.12 -12.62 -20.42
CA PRO A 711 -15.30 -13.82 -20.17
C PRO A 711 -15.97 -14.89 -19.30
N TYR A 712 -16.91 -14.52 -18.42
CA TYR A 712 -17.68 -15.49 -17.61
C TYR A 712 -18.84 -16.15 -18.39
N LEU A 713 -19.44 -15.42 -19.35
CA LEU A 713 -20.64 -15.88 -20.07
C LEU A 713 -20.31 -16.70 -21.32
N ALA A 714 -19.35 -16.25 -22.12
CA ALA A 714 -19.06 -16.84 -23.42
C ALA A 714 -18.63 -18.32 -23.33
N PRO A 715 -17.76 -18.71 -22.37
CA PRO A 715 -17.53 -20.09 -21.93
C PRO A 715 -18.80 -20.87 -21.58
N ARG A 716 -19.55 -20.43 -20.56
CA ARG A 716 -20.67 -21.20 -19.99
C ARG A 716 -21.86 -21.39 -20.94
N LEU A 717 -22.00 -20.50 -21.92
CA LEU A 717 -22.99 -20.63 -22.99
C LEU A 717 -22.43 -21.19 -24.30
N HIS A 718 -21.13 -21.48 -24.41
CA HIS A 718 -20.44 -21.99 -25.62
C HIS A 718 -20.65 -21.11 -26.86
N VAL A 719 -20.49 -19.79 -26.70
CA VAL A 719 -20.90 -18.73 -27.65
C VAL A 719 -20.13 -18.76 -28.99
N TRP A 720 -18.98 -19.43 -29.06
CA TRP A 720 -18.29 -19.75 -30.32
C TRP A 720 -19.10 -20.69 -31.23
N THR A 721 -20.03 -21.48 -30.66
CA THR A 721 -20.92 -22.36 -31.44
C THR A 721 -22.26 -21.68 -31.77
N GLU A 722 -22.86 -22.04 -32.90
CA GLU A 722 -24.23 -21.61 -33.21
C GLU A 722 -25.24 -22.04 -32.14
N ASN A 723 -25.09 -23.25 -31.58
CA ASN A 723 -25.99 -23.75 -30.56
C ASN A 723 -25.89 -22.92 -29.27
N GLY A 724 -24.69 -22.43 -28.93
CA GLY A 724 -24.46 -21.51 -27.83
C GLY A 724 -25.06 -20.12 -28.04
N ARG A 725 -24.97 -19.58 -29.26
CA ARG A 725 -25.69 -18.36 -29.64
C ARG A 725 -27.21 -18.57 -29.55
N LYS A 726 -27.71 -19.73 -29.98
CA LYS A 726 -29.12 -20.14 -29.80
C LYS A 726 -29.50 -20.36 -28.32
N ARG A 727 -28.57 -20.77 -27.43
CA ARG A 727 -28.76 -20.78 -25.95
C ARG A 727 -28.90 -19.35 -25.42
N LEU A 728 -28.03 -18.42 -25.82
CA LEU A 728 -28.09 -16.99 -25.43
C LEU A 728 -29.41 -16.33 -25.89
N HIS A 729 -29.84 -16.57 -27.14
CA HIS A 729 -31.14 -16.09 -27.63
C HIS A 729 -32.31 -16.68 -26.85
N LYS A 730 -32.28 -17.97 -26.48
CA LYS A 730 -33.29 -18.61 -25.62
C LYS A 730 -33.29 -18.04 -24.19
N LEU A 731 -32.15 -17.63 -23.65
CA LEU A 731 -32.05 -16.94 -22.36
C LEU A 731 -32.72 -15.56 -22.44
N LEU A 732 -32.36 -14.73 -23.43
CA LEU A 732 -32.97 -13.41 -23.68
C LEU A 732 -34.49 -13.51 -23.89
N ALA A 733 -34.95 -14.50 -24.64
CA ALA A 733 -36.37 -14.77 -24.86
C ALA A 733 -37.10 -15.20 -23.57
N LYS A 734 -36.53 -16.10 -22.75
CA LYS A 734 -37.09 -16.45 -21.43
C LYS A 734 -37.12 -15.26 -20.46
N MET A 735 -36.14 -14.35 -20.57
CA MET A 735 -36.14 -13.08 -19.83
C MET A 735 -37.20 -12.08 -20.34
N GLY A 736 -37.89 -12.34 -21.46
CA GLY A 736 -38.88 -11.42 -22.01
C GLY A 736 -38.26 -10.10 -22.50
N ILE A 737 -37.10 -10.18 -23.15
CA ILE A 737 -36.42 -9.04 -23.80
C ILE A 737 -36.46 -9.28 -25.31
N SER A 738 -36.94 -8.30 -26.09
CA SER A 738 -36.98 -8.44 -27.55
C SER A 738 -35.58 -8.38 -28.17
N LEU A 739 -35.39 -9.05 -29.31
CA LEU A 739 -34.10 -9.05 -30.02
C LEU A 739 -33.70 -7.63 -30.45
N THR A 740 -34.67 -6.82 -30.88
CA THR A 740 -34.47 -5.39 -31.20
C THR A 740 -33.98 -4.59 -29.99
N GLN A 741 -34.51 -4.83 -28.79
CA GLN A 741 -34.07 -4.13 -27.57
C GLN A 741 -32.71 -4.62 -27.08
N CYS A 742 -32.38 -5.91 -27.18
CA CYS A 742 -31.07 -6.37 -26.71
C CYS A 742 -29.89 -5.89 -27.57
N HIS A 743 -30.14 -5.49 -28.83
CA HIS A 743 -29.15 -4.83 -29.69
C HIS A 743 -29.10 -3.30 -29.54
N GLN A 744 -30.03 -2.66 -28.81
CA GLN A 744 -29.89 -1.26 -28.43
C GLN A 744 -28.80 -1.10 -27.36
N TYR A 745 -28.05 0.02 -27.41
CA TYR A 745 -27.14 0.42 -26.35
C TYR A 745 -27.87 0.46 -25.00
N TYR A 746 -27.24 -0.05 -23.95
CA TYR A 746 -27.87 -0.15 -22.63
C TYR A 746 -28.32 1.21 -22.09
N THR A 747 -27.57 2.29 -22.34
CA THR A 747 -27.97 3.67 -22.02
C THR A 747 -29.35 4.03 -22.60
N HIS A 748 -29.64 3.62 -23.84
CA HIS A 748 -30.88 3.95 -24.56
C HIS A 748 -32.00 2.89 -24.40
N MET A 749 -31.72 1.73 -23.78
CA MET A 749 -32.72 0.72 -23.46
C MET A 749 -33.81 1.26 -22.51
N ASP A 750 -35.03 0.75 -22.64
CA ASP A 750 -36.18 1.10 -21.81
C ASP A 750 -35.91 1.01 -20.29
N MET A 751 -36.36 2.02 -19.55
CA MET A 751 -36.25 2.10 -18.09
C MET A 751 -37.08 1.04 -17.36
N GLU A 752 -38.16 0.51 -17.94
CA GLU A 752 -38.88 -0.61 -17.34
C GLU A 752 -38.04 -1.90 -17.42
N LEU A 753 -37.46 -2.20 -18.60
CA LEU A 753 -36.57 -3.35 -18.76
C LEU A 753 -35.36 -3.28 -17.83
N LYS A 754 -34.73 -2.11 -17.69
CA LYS A 754 -33.61 -1.88 -16.75
C LYS A 754 -33.95 -2.22 -15.29
N ARG A 755 -35.17 -1.89 -14.83
CA ARG A 755 -35.63 -2.20 -13.47
C ARG A 755 -35.87 -3.69 -13.25
N VAL A 756 -36.40 -4.40 -14.25
CA VAL A 756 -36.73 -5.82 -14.12
C VAL A 756 -35.56 -6.74 -14.56
N LEU A 757 -34.48 -6.19 -15.15
CA LEU A 757 -33.32 -6.95 -15.61
C LEU A 757 -32.64 -7.74 -14.48
N ARG A 758 -32.39 -7.13 -13.32
CA ARG A 758 -31.72 -7.80 -12.19
C ARG A 758 -32.53 -9.02 -11.70
N SER A 759 -33.83 -8.86 -11.49
CA SER A 759 -34.70 -9.95 -11.03
C SER A 759 -34.95 -11.03 -12.10
N ARG A 760 -35.01 -10.65 -13.39
CA ARG A 760 -35.03 -11.61 -14.51
C ARG A 760 -33.74 -12.43 -14.57
N LEU A 761 -32.58 -11.81 -14.37
CA LEU A 761 -31.29 -12.51 -14.33
C LEU A 761 -31.21 -13.46 -13.12
N LEU A 762 -31.49 -12.99 -11.89
CA LEU A 762 -31.50 -13.84 -10.69
C LEU A 762 -32.44 -15.04 -10.82
N LYS A 763 -33.63 -14.84 -11.40
CA LYS A 763 -34.62 -15.92 -11.62
C LYS A 763 -34.19 -16.94 -12.67
N TYR A 764 -33.52 -16.52 -13.75
CA TYR A 764 -33.34 -17.36 -14.94
C TYR A 764 -31.90 -17.77 -15.23
N ALA A 765 -30.89 -17.11 -14.68
CA ALA A 765 -29.48 -17.46 -14.86
C ALA A 765 -29.10 -18.86 -14.33
N PRO A 766 -29.57 -19.32 -13.14
CA PRO A 766 -29.28 -20.68 -12.65
C PRO A 766 -29.74 -21.80 -13.60
N MET A 767 -30.85 -21.60 -14.33
CA MET A 767 -31.36 -22.58 -15.31
C MET A 767 -30.41 -22.83 -16.50
N TYR A 768 -29.35 -22.03 -16.65
CA TYR A 768 -28.37 -22.14 -17.72
C TYR A 768 -26.92 -22.35 -17.19
N GLY A 769 -26.74 -22.60 -15.88
CA GLY A 769 -25.43 -22.77 -15.24
C GLY A 769 -24.66 -21.46 -14.97
N LEU A 770 -25.39 -20.35 -14.86
CA LEU A 770 -24.85 -18.99 -14.72
C LEU A 770 -24.97 -18.48 -13.27
N ASP A 771 -24.69 -19.36 -12.33
CA ASP A 771 -24.75 -19.12 -10.89
C ASP A 771 -23.65 -18.13 -10.46
N GLY A 772 -24.06 -17.05 -9.77
CA GLY A 772 -23.17 -15.93 -9.44
C GLY A 772 -22.99 -14.89 -10.55
N LEU A 773 -23.82 -14.89 -11.61
CA LEU A 773 -23.79 -13.85 -12.64
C LEU A 773 -24.17 -12.45 -12.13
N VAL A 774 -24.98 -12.38 -11.06
CA VAL A 774 -25.50 -11.15 -10.43
C VAL A 774 -25.33 -11.28 -8.91
N PRO A 775 -24.95 -10.21 -8.19
CA PRO A 775 -24.90 -10.22 -6.73
C PRO A 775 -26.26 -10.58 -6.11
N SER A 776 -26.25 -11.49 -5.14
CA SER A 776 -27.45 -12.01 -4.48
C SER A 776 -28.20 -10.94 -3.66
N GLU A 777 -29.39 -11.28 -3.20
CA GLU A 777 -30.18 -10.44 -2.28
C GLU A 777 -29.87 -10.86 -0.84
N GLY A 778 -28.94 -10.15 -0.20
CA GLY A 778 -28.50 -10.43 1.17
C GLY A 778 -29.60 -10.15 2.21
N SER A 779 -29.80 -11.06 3.16
CA SER A 779 -30.92 -11.07 4.10
C SER A 779 -30.89 -9.98 5.20
N SER A 780 -29.90 -9.08 5.22
CA SER A 780 -29.77 -8.01 6.22
C SER A 780 -29.27 -6.71 5.57
N SER A 781 -29.59 -5.54 6.16
CA SER A 781 -29.22 -4.25 5.57
C SER A 781 -27.70 -4.01 5.43
N ALA A 782 -26.86 -4.76 6.14
CA ALA A 782 -25.40 -4.70 6.00
C ALA A 782 -24.91 -5.63 4.88
N SER A 783 -25.37 -6.89 4.85
CA SER A 783 -24.98 -7.87 3.82
C SER A 783 -25.75 -7.75 2.49
N ALA A 784 -26.79 -6.91 2.41
CA ALA A 784 -27.58 -6.67 1.19
C ALA A 784 -26.77 -6.10 0.00
N ARG A 785 -25.59 -5.53 0.27
CA ARG A 785 -24.68 -4.96 -0.74
C ARG A 785 -23.39 -5.79 -0.94
N GLU A 786 -23.34 -7.01 -0.43
CA GLU A 786 -22.21 -7.93 -0.67
C GLU A 786 -22.11 -8.27 -2.17
N GLY A 787 -20.88 -8.33 -2.71
CA GLY A 787 -20.62 -8.57 -4.13
C GLY A 787 -21.00 -7.41 -5.07
N TRP A 788 -21.55 -6.29 -4.58
CA TRP A 788 -21.78 -5.10 -5.42
C TRP A 788 -20.44 -4.46 -5.83
N GLY A 789 -20.39 -3.98 -7.07
CA GLY A 789 -19.26 -3.23 -7.62
C GLY A 789 -19.34 -1.73 -7.34
N PHE A 790 -18.38 -0.98 -7.89
CA PHE A 790 -18.23 0.46 -7.65
C PHE A 790 -18.41 1.25 -8.96
N VAL A 791 -19.18 2.34 -8.89
CA VAL A 791 -19.40 3.29 -9.99
C VAL A 791 -19.08 4.72 -9.55
N ARG A 792 -18.40 5.48 -10.40
CA ARG A 792 -18.12 6.90 -10.19
C ARG A 792 -18.76 7.75 -11.28
N CYS A 793 -19.17 8.94 -10.88
CA CYS A 793 -19.66 9.99 -11.77
C CYS A 793 -18.67 11.15 -11.86
N TRP A 794 -18.72 11.89 -12.97
CA TRP A 794 -18.01 13.15 -13.19
C TRP A 794 -19.01 14.22 -13.63
N GLY A 795 -20.05 14.42 -12.83
CA GLY A 795 -21.27 15.12 -13.24
C GLY A 795 -21.87 14.49 -14.49
N TRP A 796 -22.49 15.30 -15.33
CA TRP A 796 -23.11 14.82 -16.57
C TRP A 796 -22.12 14.44 -17.70
N LYS A 797 -20.79 14.52 -17.47
CA LYS A 797 -19.79 14.12 -18.48
C LYS A 797 -19.72 12.60 -18.68
N ALA A 798 -19.62 11.86 -17.59
CA ALA A 798 -19.36 10.42 -17.60
C ALA A 798 -19.86 9.74 -16.33
N CYS A 799 -20.22 8.46 -16.47
CA CYS A 799 -20.57 7.54 -15.40
C CYS A 799 -19.95 6.18 -15.77
N LEU A 800 -18.90 5.76 -15.06
CA LEU A 800 -18.08 4.59 -15.38
C LEU A 800 -17.97 3.71 -14.13
N SER A 801 -18.02 2.38 -14.28
CA SER A 801 -17.62 1.49 -13.19
C SER A 801 -16.10 1.32 -13.10
N ALA A 802 -15.64 0.82 -11.96
CA ALA A 802 -14.24 0.48 -11.77
C ALA A 802 -13.76 -0.60 -12.76
N THR A 803 -14.66 -1.50 -13.16
CA THR A 803 -14.40 -2.52 -14.19
C THR A 803 -14.43 -1.93 -15.60
N ASP A 804 -15.33 -0.99 -15.92
CA ASP A 804 -15.32 -0.24 -17.19
C ASP A 804 -13.95 0.47 -17.36
N VAL A 805 -13.48 1.19 -16.33
CA VAL A 805 -12.17 1.89 -16.35
C VAL A 805 -10.99 0.92 -16.44
N GLY A 806 -10.96 -0.16 -15.65
CA GLY A 806 -9.87 -1.14 -15.70
C GLY A 806 -9.73 -1.81 -17.07
N VAL A 807 -10.85 -2.08 -17.74
CA VAL A 807 -10.88 -2.62 -19.12
C VAL A 807 -10.38 -1.61 -20.14
N ILE A 808 -10.78 -0.34 -20.03
CA ILE A 808 -10.33 0.75 -20.92
C ILE A 808 -8.82 0.98 -20.78
N VAL A 809 -8.32 1.18 -19.55
CA VAL A 809 -6.90 1.44 -19.26
C VAL A 809 -6.03 0.27 -19.71
N GLY A 810 -6.45 -0.98 -19.46
CA GLY A 810 -5.73 -2.15 -19.96
C GLY A 810 -5.64 -2.18 -21.50
N ALA A 811 -6.71 -1.79 -22.20
CA ALA A 811 -6.68 -1.71 -23.66
C ALA A 811 -5.81 -0.56 -24.20
N MET A 812 -5.68 0.56 -23.48
CA MET A 812 -4.75 1.64 -23.84
C MET A 812 -3.30 1.16 -23.84
N LEU A 813 -2.92 0.35 -22.85
CA LEU A 813 -1.58 -0.24 -22.74
C LEU A 813 -1.33 -1.32 -23.81
N GLU A 814 -2.30 -2.23 -23.99
CA GLU A 814 -2.14 -3.40 -24.87
C GLU A 814 -2.31 -3.10 -26.36
N VAL A 815 -3.27 -2.26 -26.74
CA VAL A 815 -3.53 -1.88 -28.14
C VAL A 815 -2.68 -0.67 -28.54
N GLY A 816 -2.60 0.33 -27.68
CA GLY A 816 -2.00 1.64 -27.99
C GLY A 816 -2.87 2.53 -28.89
N PRO A 817 -2.59 3.83 -28.96
CA PRO A 817 -3.27 4.74 -29.87
C PRO A 817 -2.71 4.64 -31.30
N HIS A 818 -3.61 4.34 -32.25
CA HIS A 818 -3.58 4.84 -33.63
C HIS A 818 -2.66 4.20 -34.71
N GLU A 819 -2.79 2.89 -34.96
CA GLU A 819 -2.52 2.32 -36.31
C GLU A 819 -3.75 1.67 -36.98
N THR A 820 -4.69 1.11 -36.22
CA THR A 820 -5.68 0.16 -36.75
C THR A 820 -6.96 0.77 -37.33
N LEU A 821 -7.37 1.97 -36.90
CA LEU A 821 -8.70 2.52 -37.23
C LEU A 821 -8.82 3.12 -38.64
N ALA A 822 -7.73 3.61 -39.24
CA ALA A 822 -7.73 4.23 -40.57
C ALA A 822 -7.38 3.26 -41.72
N SER A 823 -6.88 2.06 -41.40
CA SER A 823 -6.32 1.10 -42.38
C SER A 823 -7.38 0.16 -42.98
N TRP A 824 -8.57 0.08 -42.37
CA TRP A 824 -9.59 -0.92 -42.71
C TRP A 824 -10.51 -0.54 -43.89
N ASP A 825 -10.28 0.59 -44.56
CA ASP A 825 -10.97 0.95 -45.79
C ASP A 825 -10.01 1.37 -46.92
N SER A 826 -9.84 0.45 -47.87
CA SER A 826 -9.46 0.71 -49.27
C SER A 826 -8.13 1.44 -49.61
N LYS A 827 -7.06 0.65 -49.79
CA LYS A 827 -5.96 0.85 -50.77
C LYS A 827 -5.32 2.25 -50.90
N ARG A 828 -4.23 2.49 -50.16
CA ARG A 828 -2.96 3.08 -50.68
C ARG A 828 -1.85 3.04 -49.62
N LEU A 829 -0.69 2.49 -49.99
CA LEU A 829 0.59 2.69 -49.29
C LEU A 829 1.38 3.80 -49.99
N PRO A 830 2.25 4.50 -49.26
CA PRO A 830 3.68 4.41 -49.58
C PRO A 830 4.45 3.66 -48.48
N ARG A 831 5.45 2.87 -48.86
CA ARG A 831 6.52 2.45 -47.93
C ARG A 831 7.55 3.56 -47.84
N ALA A 832 8.02 3.87 -46.64
CA ALA A 832 9.38 4.34 -46.45
C ALA A 832 10.24 3.11 -46.09
N HIS A 833 11.30 2.87 -46.85
CA HIS A 833 12.44 2.11 -46.33
C HIS A 833 13.30 3.09 -45.54
N ASP A 834 13.85 2.65 -44.42
CA ASP A 834 15.12 3.15 -43.93
C ASP A 834 15.92 1.93 -43.50
N ASP A 835 16.93 1.57 -44.30
CA ASP A 835 17.65 0.30 -44.17
C ASP A 835 18.90 0.52 -43.31
N THR A 836 18.86 0.09 -42.05
CA THR A 836 20.06 -0.04 -41.20
C THR A 836 20.15 -1.44 -40.62
N GLU A 837 20.88 -2.32 -41.32
CA GLU A 837 21.29 -3.62 -40.80
C GLU A 837 22.24 -3.41 -39.62
N ASN A 838 21.80 -3.72 -38.39
CA ASN A 838 22.72 -3.97 -37.29
C ASN A 838 22.16 -5.05 -36.36
N SER A 839 22.81 -6.21 -36.35
CA SER A 839 22.32 -7.42 -35.66
C SER A 839 22.63 -7.39 -34.17
N GLY A 840 21.89 -6.58 -33.41
CA GLY A 840 21.81 -6.61 -31.95
C GLY A 840 20.38 -6.88 -31.49
N ILE A 841 20.19 -7.55 -30.35
CA ILE A 841 18.85 -7.80 -29.77
C ILE A 841 18.40 -6.53 -29.02
N THR A 842 17.82 -5.58 -29.76
CA THR A 842 17.56 -4.21 -29.32
C THR A 842 16.28 -4.07 -28.48
N GLY A 843 16.40 -4.31 -27.17
CA GLY A 843 15.31 -4.08 -26.21
C GLY A 843 14.78 -2.62 -26.14
N GLU A 844 15.55 -1.65 -26.65
CA GLU A 844 15.14 -0.24 -26.74
C GLU A 844 13.85 -0.03 -27.56
N SER A 845 13.63 -0.85 -28.59
CA SER A 845 12.46 -0.75 -29.48
C SER A 845 11.14 -1.01 -28.72
N ASP A 846 11.12 -2.02 -27.85
CA ASP A 846 9.94 -2.40 -27.09
C ASP A 846 9.51 -1.25 -26.16
N LEU A 847 10.44 -0.73 -25.33
CA LEU A 847 10.16 0.36 -24.39
C LEU A 847 9.73 1.65 -25.11
N ALA A 848 10.39 2.00 -26.23
CA ALA A 848 10.02 3.16 -27.04
C ALA A 848 8.57 3.08 -27.56
N SER A 849 8.10 1.89 -27.93
CA SER A 849 6.72 1.67 -28.38
C SER A 849 5.68 1.71 -27.25
N LEU A 850 6.09 1.37 -26.02
CA LEU A 850 5.22 1.26 -24.85
C LEU A 850 5.13 2.58 -24.05
N LEU A 851 6.18 3.40 -24.02
CA LEU A 851 6.22 4.67 -23.28
C LEU A 851 5.04 5.62 -23.62
N PRO A 852 4.70 5.89 -24.90
CA PRO A 852 3.53 6.72 -25.24
C PRO A 852 2.21 6.14 -24.74
N ARG A 853 2.09 4.81 -24.69
CA ARG A 853 0.90 4.10 -24.19
C ARG A 853 0.77 4.22 -22.68
N PHE A 854 1.89 4.06 -21.96
CA PHE A 854 1.97 4.27 -20.52
C PHE A 854 1.53 5.69 -20.14
N TRP A 855 2.10 6.72 -20.78
CA TRP A 855 1.74 8.11 -20.47
C TRP A 855 0.30 8.43 -20.84
N SER A 856 -0.21 7.93 -21.98
CA SER A 856 -1.64 8.06 -22.34
C SER A 856 -2.56 7.45 -21.26
N ALA A 857 -2.21 6.27 -20.74
CA ALA A 857 -2.98 5.59 -19.69
C ALA A 857 -2.84 6.28 -18.32
N TYR A 858 -1.67 6.82 -18.00
CA TYR A 858 -1.41 7.61 -16.80
C TYR A 858 -2.21 8.92 -16.81
N ASP A 859 -2.21 9.65 -17.93
CA ASP A 859 -2.96 10.90 -18.09
C ASP A 859 -4.47 10.68 -18.08
N ALA A 860 -4.95 9.55 -18.61
CA ALA A 860 -6.34 9.12 -18.46
C ALA A 860 -6.75 8.84 -16.99
N LEU A 861 -5.78 8.59 -16.10
CA LEU A 861 -5.97 8.41 -14.66
C LEU A 861 -5.51 9.62 -13.81
N SER A 862 -5.05 10.72 -14.44
CA SER A 862 -4.46 11.91 -13.78
C SER A 862 -5.40 12.69 -12.84
N LEU A 863 -6.67 12.28 -12.69
CA LEU A 863 -7.72 12.94 -11.91
C LEU A 863 -8.02 14.40 -12.35
N THR A 864 -7.56 14.78 -13.54
CA THR A 864 -7.87 16.07 -14.18
C THR A 864 -9.33 16.15 -14.60
N SER A 865 -9.82 17.36 -14.89
CA SER A 865 -11.18 17.58 -15.42
C SER A 865 -11.45 16.98 -16.81
N GLU A 866 -10.42 16.44 -17.47
CA GLU A 866 -10.44 15.86 -18.82
C GLU A 866 -10.22 14.34 -18.84
N SER A 867 -9.68 13.76 -17.75
CA SER A 867 -9.57 12.30 -17.56
C SER A 867 -10.82 11.47 -17.96
N PRO A 868 -12.08 11.81 -17.60
CA PRO A 868 -13.25 11.04 -18.07
C PRO A 868 -13.51 11.15 -19.58
N THR A 869 -13.03 12.19 -20.25
CA THR A 869 -13.14 12.34 -21.71
C THR A 869 -12.15 11.39 -22.39
N ILE A 870 -10.88 11.38 -21.95
CA ILE A 870 -9.81 10.54 -22.49
C ILE A 870 -10.20 9.04 -22.38
N LEU A 871 -10.78 8.63 -21.25
CA LEU A 871 -11.29 7.27 -21.05
C LEU A 871 -12.44 6.92 -22.03
N LEU A 872 -13.32 7.87 -22.34
CA LEU A 872 -14.40 7.66 -23.33
C LEU A 872 -13.89 7.66 -24.78
N GLU A 873 -12.82 8.39 -25.08
CA GLU A 873 -12.16 8.38 -26.39
C GLU A 873 -11.36 7.09 -26.63
N ALA A 874 -10.76 6.52 -25.57
CA ALA A 874 -10.07 5.23 -25.62
C ALA A 874 -11.00 4.00 -25.67
N LEU A 875 -12.29 4.16 -25.36
CA LEU A 875 -13.29 3.09 -25.33
C LEU A 875 -13.32 2.16 -26.57
N PRO A 876 -13.19 2.64 -27.83
CA PRO A 876 -13.18 1.77 -29.01
C PRO A 876 -12.02 0.76 -29.02
N LEU A 877 -10.87 1.08 -28.41
CA LEU A 877 -9.73 0.18 -28.31
C LEU A 877 -10.08 -1.06 -27.47
N ALA A 878 -10.77 -0.85 -26.33
CA ALA A 878 -11.26 -1.94 -25.49
C ALA A 878 -12.33 -2.79 -26.20
N GLN A 879 -13.23 -2.15 -26.95
CA GLN A 879 -14.23 -2.87 -27.75
C GLN A 879 -13.59 -3.69 -28.87
N HIS A 880 -12.51 -3.19 -29.50
CA HIS A 880 -11.75 -3.95 -30.49
C HIS A 880 -11.03 -5.14 -29.86
N LEU A 881 -10.29 -4.95 -28.77
CA LEU A 881 -9.55 -6.00 -28.05
C LEU A 881 -10.46 -7.18 -27.69
N HIS A 882 -11.62 -6.92 -27.07
CA HIS A 882 -12.54 -7.99 -26.67
C HIS A 882 -13.32 -8.63 -27.84
N ARG A 883 -13.41 -7.94 -28.99
CA ARG A 883 -13.86 -8.54 -30.25
C ARG A 883 -12.79 -9.46 -30.87
N ALA A 884 -11.52 -9.05 -30.85
CA ALA A 884 -10.39 -9.87 -31.30
C ALA A 884 -10.24 -11.14 -30.44
N ILE A 885 -10.33 -11.03 -29.11
CA ILE A 885 -10.28 -12.18 -28.18
C ILE A 885 -11.37 -13.20 -28.54
N LEU A 886 -12.62 -12.77 -28.72
CA LEU A 886 -13.71 -13.68 -29.11
C LEU A 886 -13.49 -14.28 -30.52
N ARG A 887 -12.96 -13.50 -31.47
CA ARG A 887 -12.69 -13.94 -32.86
C ARG A 887 -11.60 -15.01 -32.90
N THR A 888 -10.44 -14.75 -32.30
CA THR A 888 -9.30 -15.69 -32.26
C THR A 888 -9.62 -16.91 -31.38
N GLY A 889 -10.23 -16.72 -30.22
CA GLY A 889 -10.67 -17.83 -29.36
C GLY A 889 -11.69 -18.75 -30.05
N THR A 890 -12.64 -18.18 -30.81
CA THR A 890 -13.57 -18.95 -31.66
C THR A 890 -12.82 -19.73 -32.75
N SER A 891 -11.82 -19.14 -33.41
CA SER A 891 -10.99 -19.84 -34.41
C SER A 891 -10.26 -21.04 -33.80
N LEU A 892 -9.53 -20.84 -32.69
CA LEU A 892 -8.74 -21.90 -32.04
C LEU A 892 -9.61 -23.09 -31.57
N LEU A 893 -10.77 -22.80 -30.96
CA LEU A 893 -11.71 -23.81 -30.48
C LEU A 893 -12.39 -24.55 -31.66
N SER A 894 -12.88 -23.84 -32.68
CA SER A 894 -13.58 -24.47 -33.81
C SER A 894 -12.64 -25.29 -34.71
N LYS A 895 -11.43 -24.80 -34.98
CA LYS A 895 -10.39 -25.53 -35.71
C LYS A 895 -9.73 -26.66 -34.89
N HIS A 896 -10.10 -26.85 -33.62
CA HIS A 896 -9.52 -27.83 -32.70
C HIS A 896 -7.97 -27.72 -32.60
N GLN A 897 -7.44 -26.50 -32.65
CA GLN A 897 -5.99 -26.23 -32.64
C GLN A 897 -5.33 -26.40 -31.26
N ILE A 898 -6.12 -26.65 -30.21
CA ILE A 898 -5.66 -26.86 -28.84
C ILE A 898 -5.21 -28.31 -28.67
N ARG A 899 -3.90 -28.54 -28.50
CA ARG A 899 -3.29 -29.86 -28.30
C ARG A 899 -3.15 -30.17 -26.81
N HIS A 900 -3.23 -31.45 -26.45
CA HIS A 900 -3.03 -31.94 -25.08
C HIS A 900 -1.67 -32.65 -24.99
N LEU A 901 -0.71 -32.06 -24.27
CA LEU A 901 0.57 -32.68 -23.93
C LEU A 901 0.47 -33.37 -22.56
N ARG A 902 1.55 -33.99 -22.08
CA ARG A 902 1.53 -34.80 -20.85
C ARG A 902 1.23 -33.99 -19.59
N ALA A 903 1.73 -32.76 -19.50
CA ALA A 903 1.62 -31.89 -18.33
C ALA A 903 0.66 -30.70 -18.48
N PHE A 904 0.42 -30.22 -19.72
CA PHE A 904 -0.39 -29.05 -20.02
C PHE A 904 -1.06 -29.14 -21.40
N ARG A 905 -2.06 -28.27 -21.65
CA ARG A 905 -2.59 -28.01 -22.99
C ARG A 905 -1.84 -26.87 -23.65
N ILE A 906 -1.73 -26.90 -24.97
CA ILE A 906 -1.08 -25.84 -25.76
C ILE A 906 -1.94 -25.40 -26.95
N ALA A 907 -1.94 -24.10 -27.23
CA ALA A 907 -2.41 -23.54 -28.49
C ALA A 907 -1.40 -22.50 -29.02
N VAL A 908 -1.37 -22.31 -30.35
CA VAL A 908 -0.48 -21.34 -31.00
C VAL A 908 -1.30 -20.49 -31.97
N VAL A 909 -1.25 -19.17 -31.80
CA VAL A 909 -1.86 -18.17 -32.67
C VAL A 909 -0.89 -17.86 -33.80
N LYS A 910 -1.10 -18.53 -34.95
CA LYS A 910 -0.30 -18.33 -36.18
C LYS A 910 -1.05 -17.51 -37.23
N ASP A 911 -2.28 -17.89 -37.55
CA ASP A 911 -3.04 -17.28 -38.65
C ASP A 911 -4.26 -16.50 -38.15
N GLY A 912 -4.38 -15.24 -38.57
CA GLY A 912 -5.59 -14.42 -38.33
C GLY A 912 -5.37 -12.92 -38.54
N PRO A 913 -6.45 -12.12 -38.64
CA PRO A 913 -6.37 -10.67 -38.79
C PRO A 913 -5.91 -9.94 -37.52
N ASP A 914 -5.90 -10.62 -36.37
CA ASP A 914 -5.55 -10.05 -35.05
C ASP A 914 -4.19 -10.55 -34.53
N VAL A 915 -3.37 -11.26 -35.32
CA VAL A 915 -2.12 -11.89 -34.82
C VAL A 915 -1.18 -10.84 -34.19
N LYS A 916 -1.00 -9.69 -34.86
CA LYS A 916 -0.19 -8.55 -34.34
C LYS A 916 -0.73 -7.89 -33.07
N LEU A 917 -1.96 -8.17 -32.64
CA LEU A 917 -2.48 -7.74 -31.32
C LEU A 917 -2.06 -8.71 -30.21
N PHE A 918 -1.84 -9.98 -30.55
CA PHE A 918 -1.49 -11.05 -29.61
C PHE A 918 0.01 -11.30 -29.48
N THR A 919 0.85 -10.42 -30.03
CA THR A 919 2.26 -10.28 -29.65
C THR A 919 2.41 -9.60 -28.29
N ASN A 920 1.51 -8.67 -27.93
CA ASN A 920 1.53 -8.04 -26.61
C ASN A 920 1.17 -9.06 -25.49
N PRO A 921 2.04 -9.25 -24.46
CA PRO A 921 1.80 -10.21 -23.39
C PRO A 921 0.47 -10.05 -22.65
N GLY A 922 -0.01 -8.81 -22.45
CA GLY A 922 -1.28 -8.55 -21.75
C GLY A 922 -2.50 -9.01 -22.53
N ALA A 923 -2.53 -8.69 -23.84
CA ALA A 923 -3.59 -9.14 -24.74
C ALA A 923 -3.58 -10.67 -24.90
N LEU A 924 -2.39 -11.27 -25.02
CA LEU A 924 -2.20 -12.72 -25.10
C LEU A 924 -2.64 -13.42 -23.79
N THR A 925 -2.34 -12.85 -22.63
CA THR A 925 -2.80 -13.35 -21.32
C THR A 925 -4.32 -13.32 -21.20
N LYS A 926 -4.99 -12.24 -21.62
CA LYS A 926 -6.47 -12.17 -21.64
C LYS A 926 -7.10 -13.21 -22.56
N LEU A 927 -6.48 -13.49 -23.71
CA LEU A 927 -6.91 -14.56 -24.60
C LEU A 927 -6.70 -15.95 -23.96
N ALA A 928 -5.56 -16.19 -23.32
CA ALA A 928 -5.28 -17.44 -22.61
C ALA A 928 -6.29 -17.71 -21.49
N LEU A 929 -6.60 -16.71 -20.64
CA LEU A 929 -7.60 -16.83 -19.58
C LEU A 929 -9.01 -17.14 -20.12
N TRP A 930 -9.41 -16.51 -21.22
CA TRP A 930 -10.71 -16.78 -21.87
C TRP A 930 -10.79 -18.20 -22.43
N ILE A 931 -9.71 -18.68 -23.08
CA ILE A 931 -9.62 -20.05 -23.60
C ILE A 931 -9.60 -21.07 -22.46
N ALA A 932 -8.85 -20.81 -21.38
CA ALA A 932 -8.77 -21.68 -20.24
C ALA A 932 -10.14 -21.87 -19.54
N GLU A 933 -10.95 -20.80 -19.40
CA GLU A 933 -12.31 -20.93 -18.85
C GLU A 933 -13.24 -21.71 -19.80
N ALA A 934 -13.10 -21.53 -21.12
CA ALA A 934 -13.81 -22.35 -22.11
C ALA A 934 -13.46 -23.84 -22.02
N ILE A 935 -12.17 -24.18 -21.87
CA ILE A 935 -11.69 -25.56 -21.64
C ILE A 935 -12.26 -26.11 -20.32
N ARG A 936 -12.12 -25.37 -19.22
CA ARG A 936 -12.53 -25.79 -17.87
C ARG A 936 -14.03 -26.09 -17.80
N VAL A 937 -14.86 -25.27 -18.45
CA VAL A 937 -16.31 -25.52 -18.61
C VAL A 937 -16.55 -26.79 -19.43
N GLN A 938 -15.85 -26.98 -20.55
CA GLN A 938 -16.04 -28.15 -21.42
C GLN A 938 -15.63 -29.48 -20.74
N GLU A 939 -14.57 -29.49 -19.94
CA GLU A 939 -14.19 -30.66 -19.12
C GLU A 939 -15.26 -30.98 -18.07
N LYS A 940 -15.79 -29.95 -17.39
CA LYS A 940 -16.83 -30.10 -16.37
C LYS A 940 -18.14 -30.64 -16.94
N GLU A 941 -18.53 -30.23 -18.15
CA GLU A 941 -19.71 -30.80 -18.85
C GLU A 941 -19.48 -32.24 -19.34
N ARG A 942 -18.24 -32.64 -19.66
CA ARG A 942 -17.90 -34.03 -20.05
C ARG A 942 -17.76 -34.98 -18.86
N GLY A 943 -17.49 -34.47 -17.67
CA GLY A 943 -17.14 -35.27 -16.49
C GLY A 943 -15.67 -35.72 -16.46
N ASP A 944 -14.83 -35.20 -17.35
CA ASP A 944 -13.41 -35.53 -17.49
C ASP A 944 -12.57 -34.94 -16.34
N SER A 945 -12.65 -35.54 -15.14
CA SER A 945 -11.78 -35.15 -14.02
C SER A 945 -10.35 -35.66 -14.26
N VAL A 946 -9.49 -34.83 -14.85
CA VAL A 946 -8.09 -35.18 -15.11
C VAL A 946 -7.36 -35.54 -13.81
N LYS A 947 -6.81 -36.77 -13.78
CA LYS A 947 -5.98 -37.26 -12.66
C LYS A 947 -4.52 -36.83 -12.90
N ILE A 948 -4.09 -35.76 -12.24
CA ILE A 948 -2.67 -35.39 -12.20
C ILE A 948 -2.05 -36.11 -11.00
N GLY A 949 -1.44 -37.26 -11.29
CA GLY A 949 -0.90 -38.18 -10.27
C GLY A 949 -1.99 -38.76 -9.35
N ARG A 950 -1.77 -38.72 -8.03
CA ARG A 950 -2.75 -39.16 -7.01
C ARG A 950 -3.86 -38.14 -6.72
N LYS A 951 -3.80 -36.92 -7.26
CA LYS A 951 -4.79 -35.84 -7.02
C LYS A 951 -5.73 -35.70 -8.23
N ARG A 952 -6.98 -35.29 -7.98
CA ARG A 952 -7.86 -34.73 -9.03
C ARG A 952 -7.55 -33.24 -9.13
N ALA A 953 -7.19 -32.76 -10.31
CA ALA A 953 -7.00 -31.33 -10.57
C ALA A 953 -8.20 -30.78 -11.35
N ALA A 954 -8.69 -29.61 -10.98
CA ALA A 954 -9.79 -28.92 -11.65
C ALA A 954 -9.28 -28.03 -12.80
N GLY A 955 -9.14 -28.63 -13.99
CA GLY A 955 -8.63 -27.95 -15.19
C GLY A 955 -7.13 -28.13 -15.39
N THR A 956 -6.71 -28.32 -16.64
CA THR A 956 -5.28 -28.38 -17.01
C THR A 956 -4.65 -26.98 -17.09
N PRO A 957 -3.35 -26.84 -16.79
CA PRO A 957 -2.58 -25.66 -17.22
C PRO A 957 -2.65 -25.48 -18.75
N LEU A 958 -2.60 -24.23 -19.21
CA LEU A 958 -2.65 -23.86 -20.63
C LEU A 958 -1.48 -22.94 -20.98
N VAL A 959 -0.66 -23.38 -21.95
CA VAL A 959 0.32 -22.55 -22.63
C VAL A 959 -0.31 -21.97 -23.90
N LEU A 960 -0.17 -20.67 -24.12
CA LEU A 960 -0.59 -19.99 -25.34
C LEU A 960 0.59 -19.23 -25.93
N ALA A 961 0.90 -19.46 -27.20
CA ALA A 961 1.96 -18.75 -27.92
C ALA A 961 1.39 -17.87 -29.04
N GLY A 962 1.79 -16.60 -29.12
CA GLY A 962 1.50 -15.70 -30.24
C GLY A 962 2.72 -15.55 -31.14
N LEU A 963 2.54 -15.68 -32.46
CA LEU A 963 3.60 -15.45 -33.44
C LEU A 963 3.80 -13.94 -33.67
N ASP A 964 5.04 -13.48 -33.57
CA ASP A 964 5.49 -12.21 -34.12
C ASP A 964 6.25 -12.49 -35.42
N GLU A 965 5.70 -12.05 -36.55
CA GLU A 965 6.35 -12.19 -37.87
C GLU A 965 7.38 -11.08 -38.15
N ASP A 966 7.32 -9.96 -37.45
CA ASP A 966 8.24 -8.83 -37.65
C ASP A 966 9.53 -9.03 -36.82
N ARG A 967 9.42 -9.61 -35.62
CA ARG A 967 10.54 -9.96 -34.72
C ARG A 967 11.00 -11.43 -34.81
N ASP A 968 10.40 -12.23 -35.70
CA ASP A 968 10.65 -13.66 -35.96
C ASP A 968 10.71 -14.55 -34.69
N LEU A 969 9.73 -14.37 -33.80
CA LEU A 969 9.68 -15.02 -32.49
C LEU A 969 8.26 -15.43 -32.07
N TYR A 970 8.15 -16.17 -30.98
CA TYR A 970 6.89 -16.40 -30.29
C TYR A 970 6.93 -15.80 -28.89
N VAL A 971 5.92 -15.02 -28.54
CA VAL A 971 5.63 -14.64 -27.16
C VAL A 971 4.79 -15.76 -26.55
N VAL A 972 5.27 -16.36 -25.46
CA VAL A 972 4.68 -17.57 -24.85
C VAL A 972 4.20 -17.25 -23.43
N VAL A 973 2.93 -17.53 -23.14
CA VAL A 973 2.29 -17.30 -21.84
C VAL A 973 1.83 -18.62 -21.23
N GLY A 974 2.29 -18.92 -20.00
CA GLY A 974 1.91 -20.10 -19.23
C GLY A 974 0.87 -19.81 -18.15
N THR A 975 -0.40 -20.11 -18.40
CA THR A 975 -1.48 -19.94 -17.41
C THR A 975 -1.69 -21.21 -16.58
N GLY A 976 -1.68 -21.09 -15.25
CA GLY A 976 -1.64 -22.23 -14.32
C GLY A 976 -2.15 -21.90 -12.91
N GLY A 977 -2.30 -22.94 -12.09
CA GLY A 977 -2.65 -22.83 -10.66
C GLY A 977 -4.13 -23.05 -10.30
N GLY A 978 -5.06 -22.96 -11.25
CA GLY A 978 -6.51 -23.14 -11.00
C GLY A 978 -6.97 -24.54 -10.53
N GLY A 979 -6.08 -25.50 -10.29
CA GLY A 979 -6.44 -26.92 -10.13
C GLY A 979 -6.96 -27.35 -8.75
N GLY A 980 -6.91 -26.50 -7.71
CA GLY A 980 -7.13 -26.90 -6.32
C GLY A 980 -8.40 -26.35 -5.66
N VAL A 981 -9.32 -27.24 -5.24
CA VAL A 981 -10.40 -26.87 -4.30
C VAL A 981 -9.86 -26.91 -2.87
N VAL A 982 -9.39 -25.75 -2.40
CA VAL A 982 -9.22 -25.48 -0.98
C VAL A 982 -10.49 -24.78 -0.49
N ASP A 983 -11.41 -25.56 0.06
CA ASP A 983 -12.53 -25.05 0.83
C ASP A 983 -11.99 -24.43 2.12
N PHE A 984 -11.87 -23.10 2.13
CA PHE A 984 -11.30 -22.33 3.25
C PHE A 984 -12.17 -22.44 4.52
N ALA A 985 -13.48 -22.61 4.40
CA ALA A 985 -14.35 -22.83 5.55
C ALA A 985 -14.09 -24.21 6.19
N ALA A 986 -13.92 -25.25 5.36
CA ALA A 986 -13.50 -26.56 5.82
C ALA A 986 -12.07 -26.59 6.38
N MET A 987 -11.15 -25.75 5.87
CA MET A 987 -9.80 -25.61 6.42
C MET A 987 -9.80 -24.91 7.78
N SER A 988 -10.45 -23.74 7.91
CA SER A 988 -10.53 -22.96 9.15
C SER A 988 -11.14 -23.78 10.29
N LYS A 989 -12.27 -24.46 10.04
CA LYS A 989 -12.88 -25.38 11.00
C LYS A 989 -11.93 -26.49 11.46
N ARG A 990 -11.12 -27.03 10.54
CA ARG A 990 -10.15 -28.09 10.83
C ARG A 990 -8.88 -27.58 11.52
N GLN A 991 -8.54 -26.29 11.36
CA GLN A 991 -7.51 -25.60 12.14
C GLN A 991 -8.00 -25.38 13.57
N GLU A 992 -9.26 -24.97 13.80
CA GLU A 992 -9.84 -24.92 15.14
C GLU A 992 -9.84 -26.30 15.82
N GLU A 993 -10.29 -27.35 15.12
CA GLU A 993 -10.28 -28.73 15.64
C GLU A 993 -8.85 -29.18 16.00
N ARG A 994 -7.84 -28.83 15.19
CA ARG A 994 -6.42 -29.07 15.51
C ARG A 994 -5.95 -28.28 16.72
N LYS A 995 -6.28 -26.98 16.82
CA LYS A 995 -5.88 -26.11 17.93
C LYS A 995 -6.47 -26.60 19.27
N LYS A 996 -7.78 -26.87 19.30
CA LYS A 996 -8.50 -27.46 20.44
C LYS A 996 -7.90 -28.82 20.85
N LYS A 997 -7.41 -29.62 19.88
CA LYS A 997 -6.73 -30.90 20.16
C LYS A 997 -5.29 -30.72 20.70
N LYS A 998 -4.55 -29.69 20.27
CA LYS A 998 -3.21 -29.34 20.82
C LYS A 998 -3.32 -28.83 22.26
N GLU A 999 -4.22 -27.89 22.52
CA GLU A 999 -4.55 -27.37 23.86
C GLU A 999 -4.93 -28.51 24.85
N LEU A 1000 -5.69 -29.52 24.37
CA LEU A 1000 -6.02 -30.72 25.14
C LEU A 1000 -4.82 -31.66 25.41
N LYS A 1001 -3.84 -31.75 24.49
CA LYS A 1001 -2.61 -32.55 24.71
C LYS A 1001 -1.70 -31.86 25.72
N GLU A 1002 -1.48 -30.56 25.56
CA GLU A 1002 -0.66 -29.73 26.46
C GLU A 1002 -1.23 -29.70 27.88
N LYS A 1003 -2.55 -29.55 28.04
CA LYS A 1003 -3.21 -29.58 29.35
C LYS A 1003 -3.01 -30.93 30.07
N LYS A 1004 -3.12 -32.06 29.35
CA LYS A 1004 -2.83 -33.40 29.90
C LYS A 1004 -1.35 -33.58 30.26
N GLN A 1005 -0.44 -33.03 29.44
CA GLN A 1005 1.00 -33.12 29.67
C GLN A 1005 1.41 -32.34 30.93
N LYS A 1006 0.84 -31.13 31.11
CA LYS A 1006 1.02 -30.32 32.32
C LYS A 1006 0.43 -30.99 33.58
N GLU A 1007 -0.75 -31.60 33.47
CA GLU A 1007 -1.32 -32.38 34.58
C GLU A 1007 -0.44 -33.60 34.94
N ARG A 1008 0.16 -34.27 33.95
CA ARG A 1008 1.10 -35.39 34.18
C ARG A 1008 2.39 -34.92 34.87
N SER A 1009 2.93 -33.75 34.52
CA SER A 1009 4.09 -33.18 35.21
C SER A 1009 3.78 -32.71 36.63
N GLU A 1010 2.63 -32.05 36.87
CA GLU A 1010 2.22 -31.59 38.20
C GLU A 1010 1.93 -32.77 39.15
N ARG A 1011 1.40 -33.89 38.64
CA ARG A 1011 1.31 -35.16 39.40
C ARG A 1011 2.68 -35.77 39.69
N ARG A 1012 3.66 -35.64 38.79
CA ARG A 1012 5.03 -36.17 39.00
C ARG A 1012 5.80 -35.34 40.03
N SER A 1013 5.70 -34.01 39.99
CA SER A 1013 6.34 -33.15 40.99
C SER A 1013 5.72 -33.31 42.39
N LYS A 1014 4.39 -33.49 42.49
CA LYS A 1014 3.76 -33.79 43.79
C LYS A 1014 4.24 -35.11 44.39
N ARG A 1015 4.32 -36.19 43.60
CA ARG A 1015 4.87 -37.47 44.07
C ARG A 1015 6.34 -37.38 44.48
N ALA A 1016 7.14 -36.56 43.81
CA ALA A 1016 8.53 -36.30 44.21
C ALA A 1016 8.61 -35.54 45.55
N ALA A 1017 7.72 -34.55 45.78
CA ALA A 1017 7.63 -33.84 47.05
C ALA A 1017 7.15 -34.74 48.20
N GLU A 1018 6.07 -35.52 48.01
CA GLU A 1018 5.57 -36.50 48.99
C GLU A 1018 6.58 -37.62 49.31
N ARG A 1019 7.58 -37.84 48.44
CA ARG A 1019 8.71 -38.73 48.69
C ARG A 1019 9.80 -38.04 49.52
N ALA A 1020 10.22 -36.84 49.13
CA ALA A 1020 11.20 -36.05 49.87
C ALA A 1020 10.77 -35.75 51.31
N GLU A 1021 9.51 -35.38 51.54
CA GLU A 1021 8.96 -35.17 52.90
C GLU A 1021 8.98 -36.46 53.75
N ARG A 1022 8.86 -37.64 53.12
CA ARG A 1022 9.00 -38.95 53.79
C ARG A 1022 10.46 -39.26 54.15
N GLU A 1023 11.38 -38.94 53.25
CA GLU A 1023 12.82 -39.15 53.41
C GLU A 1023 13.40 -38.24 54.51
N GLU A 1024 12.75 -37.11 54.85
CA GLU A 1024 13.12 -36.27 56.00
C GLU A 1024 12.51 -36.72 57.36
N GLU A 1025 11.28 -37.25 57.42
CA GLU A 1025 10.68 -37.70 58.69
C GLU A 1025 11.21 -39.06 59.19
N THR A 1026 11.60 -39.96 58.29
CA THR A 1026 12.17 -41.27 58.65
C THR A 1026 13.50 -41.50 57.94
N GLY A 1027 14.60 -41.22 58.65
CA GLY A 1027 15.97 -41.44 58.17
C GLY A 1027 16.36 -42.91 58.05
N ALA A 1028 15.77 -43.61 57.08
CA ALA A 1028 16.06 -44.97 56.67
C ALA A 1028 16.20 -45.02 55.14
N GLU A 1029 17.28 -45.63 54.65
CA GLU A 1029 17.54 -45.79 53.22
C GLU A 1029 16.77 -47.00 52.68
N ASP A 1030 15.53 -46.79 52.21
CA ASP A 1030 14.75 -47.83 51.52
C ASP A 1030 15.24 -48.01 50.07
N GLU A 1031 16.17 -48.95 49.85
CA GLU A 1031 16.51 -49.48 48.52
C GLU A 1031 15.34 -50.32 47.93
N GLU A 1032 14.25 -49.68 47.50
CA GLU A 1032 13.24 -50.32 46.64
C GLU A 1032 13.30 -49.83 45.18
N SER A 1033 13.35 -50.81 44.26
CA SER A 1033 13.41 -50.57 42.83
C SER A 1033 12.07 -50.12 42.25
N GLU A 1034 11.94 -48.84 41.88
CA GLU A 1034 10.88 -48.44 40.95
C GLU A 1034 11.20 -48.92 39.52
N GLU A 1035 10.26 -49.66 38.94
CA GLU A 1035 10.34 -50.13 37.57
C GLU A 1035 10.43 -48.95 36.61
N SER A 1036 11.41 -48.98 35.71
CA SER A 1036 11.47 -48.05 34.60
C SER A 1036 10.38 -48.41 33.58
N GLU A 1037 9.16 -47.89 33.79
CA GLU A 1037 8.12 -47.82 32.76
C GLU A 1037 8.67 -47.07 31.54
N SER A 1038 9.23 -47.84 30.60
CA SER A 1038 9.66 -47.38 29.30
C SER A 1038 8.43 -47.03 28.46
N SER A 1039 7.83 -45.89 28.73
CA SER A 1039 7.08 -45.16 27.72
C SER A 1039 8.09 -44.54 26.74
N SER A 1040 8.76 -45.40 25.99
CA SER A 1040 9.46 -45.07 24.76
C SER A 1040 8.43 -44.80 23.64
N GLU A 1041 7.54 -43.83 23.89
CA GLU A 1041 7.07 -42.99 22.79
C GLU A 1041 8.32 -42.22 22.35
N SER A 1042 8.92 -42.72 21.27
CA SER A 1042 10.12 -42.15 20.69
C SER A 1042 9.92 -40.67 20.41
N GLU A 1043 10.88 -39.83 20.80
CA GLU A 1043 11.12 -38.56 20.14
C GLU A 1043 11.78 -38.81 18.77
N SER A 1044 11.10 -39.61 17.94
CA SER A 1044 10.70 -39.05 16.67
C SER A 1044 9.95 -37.76 16.99
N GLU A 1045 10.64 -36.64 16.78
CA GLU A 1045 10.01 -35.56 16.03
C GLU A 1045 9.19 -36.25 14.93
N ASP A 1046 7.85 -36.29 15.07
CA ASP A 1046 6.99 -36.42 13.90
C ASP A 1046 7.39 -35.21 13.05
N GLU A 1047 8.28 -35.41 12.06
CA GLU A 1047 8.64 -34.37 11.09
C GLU A 1047 7.33 -33.74 10.67
N GLU A 1048 7.12 -32.42 10.93
CA GLU A 1048 5.80 -31.79 10.83
C GLU A 1048 5.30 -31.89 9.39
N ASP A 1049 4.60 -32.98 9.09
CA ASP A 1049 4.54 -33.47 7.72
C ASP A 1049 3.85 -32.42 6.85
N PRO A 1050 4.58 -31.71 5.96
CA PRO A 1050 4.05 -30.49 5.35
C PRO A 1050 2.90 -30.80 4.39
N ARG A 1051 2.69 -32.08 4.06
CA ARG A 1051 1.44 -32.66 3.51
C ARG A 1051 0.18 -32.25 4.32
N GLY A 1052 0.34 -31.74 5.55
CA GLY A 1052 -0.69 -31.14 6.39
C GLY A 1052 -1.14 -29.72 6.01
N LYS A 1053 -0.32 -28.92 5.31
CA LYS A 1053 -0.77 -27.71 4.58
C LYS A 1053 -1.31 -28.19 3.22
N LYS A 1054 -2.59 -27.95 2.93
CA LYS A 1054 -3.10 -28.07 1.54
C LYS A 1054 -2.57 -26.88 0.75
N HIS A 1055 -1.36 -26.99 0.19
CA HIS A 1055 -0.81 -25.95 -0.67
C HIS A 1055 -1.81 -25.58 -1.78
N LEU A 1056 -2.03 -24.28 -1.95
CA LEU A 1056 -2.58 -23.74 -3.19
C LEU A 1056 -1.64 -24.16 -4.31
N LEU A 1057 -2.18 -24.76 -5.37
CA LEU A 1057 -1.39 -25.11 -6.54
C LEU A 1057 -0.99 -23.79 -7.20
N ARG A 1058 0.26 -23.34 -7.05
CA ARG A 1058 0.75 -22.08 -7.62
C ARG A 1058 1.22 -22.29 -9.06
N ASN A 1059 1.35 -21.18 -9.80
CA ASN A 1059 1.86 -21.19 -11.16
C ASN A 1059 3.40 -21.37 -11.16
N ARG A 1060 3.86 -22.55 -11.59
CA ARG A 1060 5.29 -22.90 -11.71
C ARG A 1060 5.89 -22.70 -13.10
N PHE A 1061 5.16 -22.12 -14.06
CA PHE A 1061 5.68 -21.96 -15.44
C PHE A 1061 6.99 -21.17 -15.50
N GLY A 1062 7.17 -20.09 -14.75
CA GLY A 1062 8.44 -19.33 -14.78
C GLY A 1062 9.66 -20.15 -14.37
N ILE A 1063 9.54 -20.93 -13.30
CA ILE A 1063 10.60 -21.85 -12.85
C ILE A 1063 10.83 -22.94 -13.91
N ALA A 1064 9.76 -23.53 -14.44
CA ALA A 1064 9.84 -24.53 -15.49
C ALA A 1064 10.45 -23.99 -16.81
N PHE A 1065 10.26 -22.71 -17.14
CA PHE A 1065 10.90 -22.05 -18.27
C PHE A 1065 12.40 -21.85 -18.01
N GLN A 1066 12.80 -21.41 -16.82
CA GLN A 1066 14.21 -21.28 -16.43
C GLN A 1066 14.93 -22.65 -16.45
N GLU A 1067 14.32 -23.69 -15.87
CA GLU A 1067 14.81 -25.08 -15.92
C GLU A 1067 15.03 -25.55 -17.38
N VAL A 1068 14.11 -25.23 -18.30
CA VAL A 1068 14.20 -25.64 -19.72
C VAL A 1068 15.24 -24.84 -20.49
N VAL A 1069 15.43 -23.55 -20.22
CA VAL A 1069 16.47 -22.74 -20.88
C VAL A 1069 17.86 -23.27 -20.52
N GLN A 1070 18.10 -23.60 -19.25
CA GLN A 1070 19.33 -24.22 -18.77
C GLN A 1070 19.61 -25.60 -19.39
N GLU A 1071 18.56 -26.38 -19.67
CA GLU A 1071 18.67 -27.72 -20.26
C GLU A 1071 18.83 -27.72 -21.80
N THR A 1072 18.22 -26.76 -22.49
CA THR A 1072 18.10 -26.80 -23.97
C THR A 1072 19.01 -25.84 -24.71
N ASN A 1073 19.61 -24.83 -24.04
CA ASN A 1073 20.30 -23.71 -24.68
C ASN A 1073 19.47 -22.99 -25.76
N ALA A 1074 18.14 -23.08 -25.70
CA ALA A 1074 17.23 -22.39 -26.60
C ALA A 1074 17.34 -20.86 -26.43
N ARG A 1075 17.24 -20.11 -27.54
CA ARG A 1075 17.33 -18.65 -27.53
C ARG A 1075 16.02 -18.07 -27.02
N VAL A 1076 16.02 -17.75 -25.72
CA VAL A 1076 14.85 -17.28 -24.96
C VAL A 1076 15.20 -16.00 -24.19
N ARG A 1077 14.31 -15.00 -24.24
CA ARG A 1077 14.39 -13.77 -23.42
C ARG A 1077 13.35 -13.83 -22.30
N ILE A 1078 13.82 -13.81 -21.06
CA ILE A 1078 13.01 -13.79 -19.83
C ILE A 1078 13.11 -12.39 -19.18
N ASP A 1079 12.56 -11.39 -19.87
CA ASP A 1079 12.65 -9.98 -19.47
C ASP A 1079 11.37 -9.46 -18.79
N SER A 1080 10.24 -10.17 -18.97
CA SER A 1080 8.94 -9.71 -18.45
C SER A 1080 8.84 -9.81 -16.92
N PHE A 1081 8.21 -8.79 -16.30
CA PHE A 1081 7.81 -8.84 -14.90
C PHE A 1081 6.80 -9.96 -14.59
N GLU A 1082 6.08 -10.45 -15.59
CA GLU A 1082 5.28 -11.67 -15.50
C GLU A 1082 6.18 -12.87 -15.77
N HIS A 1083 6.67 -13.54 -14.72
CA HIS A 1083 7.54 -14.74 -14.84
C HIS A 1083 6.88 -15.88 -15.64
N CYS A 1084 5.56 -15.86 -15.83
CA CYS A 1084 4.86 -16.79 -16.71
C CYS A 1084 4.86 -16.38 -18.20
N VAL A 1085 5.66 -15.39 -18.60
CA VAL A 1085 5.82 -14.92 -19.99
C VAL A 1085 7.29 -15.01 -20.41
N VAL A 1086 7.54 -15.59 -21.58
CA VAL A 1086 8.87 -15.64 -22.22
C VAL A 1086 8.78 -15.39 -23.72
N GLU A 1087 9.80 -14.76 -24.30
CA GLU A 1087 9.95 -14.65 -25.76
C GLU A 1087 10.92 -15.75 -26.24
N VAL A 1088 10.50 -16.59 -27.21
CA VAL A 1088 11.28 -17.73 -27.72
C VAL A 1088 11.49 -17.58 -29.22
N GLN A 1089 12.72 -17.76 -29.72
CA GLN A 1089 12.98 -17.68 -31.16
C GLN A 1089 12.18 -18.75 -31.94
N LYS A 1090 11.72 -18.39 -33.15
CA LYS A 1090 10.75 -19.17 -33.94
C LYS A 1090 11.16 -20.61 -34.25
N ASP A 1091 12.44 -20.85 -34.51
CA ASP A 1091 12.99 -22.19 -34.75
C ASP A 1091 13.05 -23.03 -33.46
N ASP A 1092 13.47 -22.41 -32.36
CA ASP A 1092 13.80 -23.07 -31.09
C ASP A 1092 12.54 -23.50 -30.31
N LEU A 1093 11.37 -22.89 -30.62
CA LEU A 1093 10.09 -23.21 -29.98
C LEU A 1093 9.78 -24.72 -29.99
N GLY A 1094 10.18 -25.45 -31.05
CA GLY A 1094 9.93 -26.89 -31.15
C GLY A 1094 10.54 -27.68 -30.00
N GLY A 1095 11.86 -27.55 -29.80
CA GLY A 1095 12.59 -28.23 -28.73
C GLY A 1095 12.25 -27.69 -27.34
N PHE A 1096 12.06 -26.38 -27.20
CA PHE A 1096 11.63 -25.75 -25.96
C PHE A 1096 10.32 -26.35 -25.41
N LEU A 1097 9.32 -26.53 -26.28
CA LEU A 1097 8.03 -27.11 -25.89
C LEU A 1097 8.09 -28.62 -25.62
N GLU A 1098 9.00 -29.35 -26.28
CA GLU A 1098 9.23 -30.77 -26.01
C GLU A 1098 9.84 -30.98 -24.62
N ALA A 1099 10.93 -30.28 -24.30
CA ALA A 1099 11.57 -30.32 -22.98
C ALA A 1099 10.60 -29.89 -21.86
N LEU A 1100 9.87 -28.79 -22.06
CA LEU A 1100 8.85 -28.30 -21.13
C LEU A 1100 7.76 -29.34 -20.84
N SER A 1101 7.44 -30.23 -21.80
CA SER A 1101 6.41 -31.26 -21.64
C SER A 1101 6.76 -32.36 -20.60
N PHE A 1102 8.04 -32.47 -20.22
CA PHE A 1102 8.52 -33.37 -19.17
C PHE A 1102 8.57 -32.72 -17.78
N ARG A 1103 8.51 -31.38 -17.68
CA ARG A 1103 8.68 -30.61 -16.43
C ARG A 1103 7.36 -30.45 -15.64
N SER A 1104 7.47 -30.22 -14.33
CA SER A 1104 6.30 -30.04 -13.43
C SER A 1104 5.82 -28.59 -13.40
N VAL A 1105 4.94 -28.24 -14.32
CA VAL A 1105 4.38 -26.87 -14.47
C VAL A 1105 3.33 -26.47 -13.39
N VAL A 1106 3.16 -27.30 -12.36
CA VAL A 1106 2.28 -27.08 -11.20
C VAL A 1106 3.02 -27.50 -9.92
N GLY A 1107 2.84 -26.76 -8.82
CA GLY A 1107 3.28 -27.13 -7.46
C GLY A 1107 2.24 -27.93 -6.69
#